data_AF-A0AAJ0F364-F1
#
_entry.id   AF-A0AAJ0F364-F1
#
_cell.length_a   1.000
_cell.length_b   1.000
_cell.length_c   1.000
_cell.angle_alpha   90.00
_cell.angle_beta   90.00
_cell.angle_gamma   90.00
#
_symmetry.space_group_name_H-M   'P 1'
#
loop_
_entity.id
_entity.type
_entity.pdbx_description
1 polymer ?
#
loop_
_entity_poly.entity_id
_entity_poly.type
_entity_poly.pdbx_seq_one_letter_code
_entity_poly.pdbx_strand_id
1 'polypeptide(L)'
;MSEPGDKKLTVPKFSSFKPKAPAAAPSATSDRSRDRKRDRDERPKEERALHESRRQNDRLKHEPEHRRQHRKRSRSRSPSQERALVKRVEVATIPKGNHGDGVFFIDKKGDPLIRRYGGNDRSRVPLYRRSGRGRVLGSGGYLYIHRDGPQERFSIRQPGEGALTLRDRALFQSKTHRAKPFRIRVRSNPGGTDAHVEEDFVPLSKSSKRQRAEEPGSEDEKTAYRSIKGKAKAHEFSDSDIDFDSDAEDGEFDVGSDDPLRQRSIQLSRQVKEHPGDIKAWFELISHQDVLLSAGGSLDGVATKAEVHSFAEIKISMFESALSRAKKPEDEERLLLGLMLEAAQVWPSSKLESRWTDLAKKYDDSFCLWKARIDYKLTNLVAFQYNDMKALMVDRLQTVYKQAVVSISPGPSRLASNAETQRYEQLVYVFLKTTRFMYDAGFRELAVAAWQALLELNLQRPAVCDAMAELQIVSSFKEFWEDESPRIGEDGALGWSHFVQMGGVVDPPDSQTDDDTVPKSRDVYKSWGATERLRATNSRNPARATDDVLEDDPYRVVMFSDIEELLFVIPSEVIPSLWNSLVDAFLLFCGLPTAFRTSDWTEAAENDTVIMSNMRLFEKDVLQMPNETDVLDETKRVPVFKQDASRYALSADLLFAGPDWFSPFSGWTSTSKESDGPVPLTAVSNTLRLMLKSKGCQEMAEYSLAIDVVNYPNNTKKRAKALIKQDPTNLKLYNAYALAEFSNGNAGIGLQVIGTAAALITTSSRTGGSTLWNTWAWLELHEGNNAQALVRICATTDESWRNASATTPSPSQLLKAYQSLSATLGHQISAKQLDEAIATAESLAMLAYLTAQEGSEPTSEAQGSISAAMERIWTVSSELCAQGQAKSSTHERLLQVAARLLYYHASRGPFRRAYLRDQLSQCIELFPRNTIFLSLFSWASTTFGIDDPVRDILRKVALTNANDSISNRVFAIRYELQRGNVYSTQAAFERALDSPTCRSNPDVWRCYIKFSYARQQLRSKAKDVFFRGLRHCPWSKELALEAYTTLVSVMDEFELRSVFNTMSSKGLRIHVDLDEFLAQHNKT
;
A
#
# COMPACT_ATOMS: atom_id res chain seq x y z
N MET A 1 32.26 -46.10 -50.92
CA MET A 1 31.28 -45.36 -51.76
C MET A 1 30.94 -44.07 -51.03
N SER A 2 30.51 -43.03 -51.76
CA SER A 2 29.91 -41.79 -51.23
C SER A 2 30.76 -40.98 -50.24
N GLU A 3 31.63 -40.16 -50.84
CA GLU A 3 32.27 -38.91 -50.40
C GLU A 3 31.95 -38.30 -49.00
N PRO A 4 33.01 -37.90 -48.27
CA PRO A 4 33.09 -36.61 -47.58
C PRO A 4 33.82 -35.56 -48.46
N GLY A 5 33.42 -34.28 -48.39
CA GLY A 5 34.03 -33.21 -49.19
C GLY A 5 34.11 -31.86 -48.44
N ASP A 6 35.30 -31.49 -47.96
CA ASP A 6 35.52 -30.30 -47.11
C ASP A 6 36.02 -29.06 -47.90
N LYS A 7 35.97 -27.90 -47.24
CA LYS A 7 36.26 -26.54 -47.74
C LYS A 7 37.65 -26.37 -48.33
N LYS A 8 37.80 -25.48 -49.33
CA LYS A 8 39.06 -24.77 -49.61
C LYS A 8 38.88 -23.29 -49.94
N LEU A 9 39.86 -22.50 -49.48
CA LEU A 9 40.02 -21.06 -49.76
C LEU A 9 40.69 -20.83 -51.13
N THR A 10 40.41 -19.69 -51.79
CA THR A 10 41.20 -19.21 -52.95
C THR A 10 41.29 -17.67 -53.02
N VAL A 11 42.53 -17.16 -53.10
CA VAL A 11 43.01 -15.76 -53.24
C VAL A 11 44.48 -15.87 -53.75
N PRO A 12 45.14 -14.91 -54.47
CA PRO A 12 44.70 -13.74 -55.28
C PRO A 12 45.18 -13.83 -56.76
N LYS A 13 45.15 -12.70 -57.52
CA LYS A 13 46.17 -12.37 -58.57
C LYS A 13 46.26 -10.84 -58.85
N PHE A 14 47.26 -10.39 -59.60
CA PHE A 14 47.87 -9.03 -59.49
C PHE A 14 48.35 -8.41 -60.83
N SER A 15 48.19 -7.08 -61.02
CA SER A 15 48.82 -6.25 -62.11
C SER A 15 48.42 -4.76 -62.03
N SER A 16 49.12 -3.72 -62.55
CA SER A 16 50.58 -3.43 -62.63
C SER A 16 50.89 -1.99 -63.19
N PHE A 17 51.38 -1.07 -62.33
CA PHE A 17 52.39 0.01 -62.56
C PHE A 17 52.32 0.95 -63.81
N LYS A 18 52.05 2.28 -63.68
CA LYS A 18 52.96 3.46 -63.40
C LYS A 18 53.55 4.14 -64.69
N PRO A 19 54.22 5.35 -64.70
CA PRO A 19 54.69 6.26 -63.61
C PRO A 19 54.51 7.82 -63.77
N LYS A 20 54.79 8.61 -62.70
CA LYS A 20 55.45 9.98 -62.57
C LYS A 20 55.12 11.18 -63.53
N ALA A 21 55.31 12.49 -63.22
CA ALA A 21 55.58 13.39 -62.05
C ALA A 21 55.74 14.87 -62.58
N PRO A 22 56.22 15.92 -61.82
CA PRO A 22 55.82 16.56 -60.54
C PRO A 22 55.64 18.12 -60.61
N ALA A 23 55.56 18.79 -59.42
CA ALA A 23 55.76 20.25 -59.13
C ALA A 23 54.58 21.22 -59.44
N ALA A 24 54.31 22.33 -58.71
CA ALA A 24 54.83 22.90 -57.44
C ALA A 24 53.72 23.70 -56.68
N ALA A 25 54.06 24.34 -55.55
CA ALA A 25 53.22 25.28 -54.77
C ALA A 25 53.75 26.76 -54.92
N PRO A 26 53.17 27.84 -54.32
CA PRO A 26 52.01 27.93 -53.39
C PRO A 26 51.01 29.12 -53.60
N SER A 27 50.05 29.25 -52.66
CA SER A 27 49.47 30.51 -52.10
C SER A 27 48.28 31.27 -52.77
N ALA A 28 47.50 31.90 -51.87
CA ALA A 28 46.77 33.18 -51.98
C ALA A 28 45.41 33.32 -52.75
N THR A 29 44.34 33.50 -51.92
CA THR A 29 43.27 34.55 -51.99
C THR A 29 42.20 34.64 -53.10
N SER A 30 40.97 34.88 -52.60
CA SER A 30 39.88 35.78 -53.09
C SER A 30 39.12 35.53 -54.42
N ASP A 31 37.90 35.00 -54.26
CA ASP A 31 36.59 35.72 -54.41
C ASP A 31 36.11 36.28 -55.78
N ARG A 32 34.78 36.15 -56.00
CA ARG A 32 33.90 36.77 -57.03
C ARG A 32 34.10 36.51 -58.53
N SER A 33 33.00 36.10 -59.17
CA SER A 33 32.22 37.00 -60.06
C SER A 33 30.81 36.46 -60.41
N ARG A 34 29.97 37.31 -61.01
CA ARG A 34 28.61 37.04 -61.55
C ARG A 34 28.72 36.91 -63.10
N ASP A 35 27.70 36.66 -63.94
CA ASP A 35 26.29 37.06 -63.88
C ASP A 35 25.38 36.34 -64.93
N ARG A 36 24.06 36.30 -64.66
CA ARG A 36 22.87 36.20 -65.56
C ARG A 36 22.92 35.52 -66.97
N LYS A 37 21.88 34.71 -67.27
CA LYS A 37 20.72 35.11 -68.14
C LYS A 37 19.52 34.13 -68.10
N ARG A 38 18.43 34.49 -68.80
CA ARG A 38 17.16 33.73 -69.01
C ARG A 38 17.24 32.88 -70.32
N ASP A 39 16.24 32.23 -70.92
CA ASP A 39 14.74 32.17 -70.93
C ASP A 39 14.37 30.84 -71.72
N ARG A 40 13.17 30.19 -71.80
CA ARG A 40 11.80 30.26 -71.22
C ARG A 40 11.01 28.97 -71.64
N ASP A 41 9.67 28.95 -71.48
CA ASP A 41 8.62 28.13 -72.18
C ASP A 41 8.47 26.61 -71.84
N GLU A 42 7.31 25.91 -71.98
CA GLU A 42 5.96 26.25 -72.52
C GLU A 42 4.80 25.46 -71.82
N ARG A 43 3.53 25.55 -72.30
CA ARG A 43 2.31 24.85 -71.78
C ARG A 43 1.18 24.67 -72.82
N PRO A 44 0.42 23.55 -72.78
CA PRO A 44 -1.07 23.55 -72.80
C PRO A 44 -1.65 22.88 -71.52
N LYS A 45 -2.86 23.14 -70.97
CA LYS A 45 -4.26 23.24 -71.48
C LYS A 45 -4.90 21.88 -71.81
N GLU A 46 -6.19 21.57 -71.56
CA GLU A 46 -7.36 22.13 -70.80
C GLU A 46 -8.49 21.03 -70.83
N GLU A 47 -9.74 21.08 -70.33
CA GLU A 47 -10.69 22.03 -69.66
C GLU A 47 -11.76 21.16 -68.88
N ARG A 48 -12.88 21.55 -68.20
CA ARG A 48 -13.64 22.78 -67.84
C ARG A 48 -14.60 22.47 -66.65
N ALA A 49 -15.46 23.45 -66.29
CA ALA A 49 -16.89 23.32 -65.93
C ALA A 49 -17.33 23.12 -64.46
N LEU A 50 -18.55 23.54 -64.02
CA LEU A 50 -19.46 24.66 -64.41
C LEU A 50 -20.55 24.89 -63.31
N HIS A 51 -20.87 26.15 -62.99
CA HIS A 51 -22.11 26.70 -62.35
C HIS A 51 -22.63 26.15 -60.99
N GLU A 52 -23.47 26.85 -60.18
CA GLU A 52 -23.66 28.27 -59.73
C GLU A 52 -24.79 28.27 -58.62
N SER A 53 -25.34 29.33 -57.97
CA SER A 53 -25.18 30.80 -57.97
C SER A 53 -25.70 31.51 -56.69
N ARG A 54 -25.06 32.64 -56.33
CA ARG A 54 -25.65 33.97 -55.99
C ARG A 54 -26.61 34.24 -54.78
N ARG A 55 -26.48 35.50 -54.30
CA ARG A 55 -27.43 36.41 -53.57
C ARG A 55 -27.65 36.26 -52.04
N GLN A 56 -28.12 37.26 -51.26
CA GLN A 56 -28.01 38.76 -51.29
C GLN A 56 -28.78 39.43 -50.09
N ASN A 57 -28.22 40.46 -49.42
CA ASN A 57 -28.88 41.48 -48.54
C ASN A 57 -29.67 40.95 -47.29
N ASP A 58 -30.19 41.70 -46.29
CA ASP A 58 -30.13 43.09 -45.74
C ASP A 58 -30.72 43.03 -44.26
N ARG A 59 -30.73 44.00 -43.30
CA ARG A 59 -30.08 45.31 -42.98
C ARG A 59 -30.80 45.94 -41.75
N LEU A 60 -30.41 47.16 -41.31
CA LEU A 60 -31.14 48.12 -40.42
C LEU A 60 -31.04 47.85 -38.88
N LYS A 61 -31.03 48.85 -37.96
CA LYS A 61 -31.05 50.34 -38.07
C LYS A 61 -30.56 51.10 -36.80
N HIS A 62 -30.11 52.35 -37.02
CA HIS A 62 -30.11 53.57 -36.17
C HIS A 62 -29.24 53.76 -34.88
N GLU A 63 -28.33 54.74 -35.03
CA GLU A 63 -27.86 55.83 -34.13
C GLU A 63 -28.99 56.80 -33.64
N PRO A 64 -28.76 57.92 -32.86
CA PRO A 64 -27.49 58.59 -32.49
C PRO A 64 -27.32 59.14 -31.03
N GLU A 65 -26.06 59.53 -30.74
CA GLU A 65 -25.53 60.71 -30.01
C GLU A 65 -26.13 61.38 -28.71
N HIS A 66 -25.17 61.76 -27.84
CA HIS A 66 -24.89 63.14 -27.34
C HIS A 66 -25.20 63.62 -25.89
N ARG A 67 -24.19 64.36 -25.38
CA ARG A 67 -24.15 65.44 -24.37
C ARG A 67 -24.04 65.15 -22.86
N ARG A 68 -23.35 66.10 -22.20
CA ARG A 68 -22.87 66.12 -20.80
C ARG A 68 -23.76 66.99 -19.92
N GLN A 69 -23.86 66.67 -18.62
CA GLN A 69 -23.78 67.58 -17.43
C GLN A 69 -24.45 66.93 -16.18
N HIS A 70 -24.34 67.40 -14.92
CA HIS A 70 -23.17 67.80 -14.10
C HIS A 70 -23.64 68.07 -12.64
N ARG A 71 -23.06 67.42 -11.60
CA ARG A 71 -23.20 67.72 -10.14
C ARG A 71 -24.62 67.48 -9.55
N LYS A 72 -24.79 66.99 -8.31
CA LYS A 72 -24.24 67.50 -7.03
C LYS A 72 -23.93 66.40 -5.97
N ARG A 73 -23.25 66.86 -4.90
CA ARG A 73 -22.91 66.24 -3.60
C ARG A 73 -24.15 65.62 -2.91
N SER A 74 -24.05 64.75 -1.88
CA SER A 74 -23.06 64.73 -0.78
C SER A 74 -22.98 63.42 0.05
N ARG A 75 -21.83 63.19 0.74
CA ARG A 75 -21.61 62.54 2.07
C ARG A 75 -22.33 61.21 2.41
N SER A 76 -21.71 60.19 3.04
CA SER A 76 -20.31 59.94 3.48
C SER A 76 -20.15 58.56 4.16
N ARG A 77 -18.95 57.95 4.10
CA ARG A 77 -18.48 56.75 4.86
C ARG A 77 -19.17 55.40 4.53
N SER A 78 -18.52 54.22 4.51
CA SER A 78 -17.10 53.83 4.31
C SER A 78 -17.07 52.45 3.54
N PRO A 79 -16.08 51.53 3.57
CA PRO A 79 -15.48 51.11 2.29
C PRO A 79 -15.46 49.59 1.99
N SER A 80 -15.80 49.23 0.76
CA SER A 80 -15.34 48.00 0.10
C SER A 80 -14.88 48.35 -1.32
N GLN A 81 -13.60 48.12 -1.62
CA GLN A 81 -13.04 48.32 -2.96
C GLN A 81 -12.65 46.98 -3.59
N GLU A 82 -13.54 46.48 -4.44
CA GLU A 82 -13.14 45.57 -5.51
C GLU A 82 -12.12 46.26 -6.44
N ARG A 83 -11.16 45.50 -6.98
CA ARG A 83 -10.27 45.97 -8.04
C ARG A 83 -10.73 45.43 -9.38
N ALA A 84 -11.22 46.31 -10.24
CA ALA A 84 -11.66 45.97 -11.58
C ALA A 84 -10.50 45.62 -12.52
N LEU A 85 -10.70 44.56 -13.32
CA LEU A 85 -10.32 44.39 -14.72
C LEU A 85 -9.08 45.15 -15.24
N VAL A 86 -7.95 44.43 -15.37
CA VAL A 86 -6.87 44.82 -16.29
C VAL A 86 -7.11 44.15 -17.65
N LYS A 87 -6.98 44.92 -18.74
CA LYS A 87 -7.16 44.41 -20.12
C LYS A 87 -6.15 43.30 -20.45
N ARG A 88 -6.64 42.27 -21.13
CA ARG A 88 -5.83 41.24 -21.81
C ARG A 88 -4.95 41.92 -22.85
N VAL A 89 -3.62 41.77 -22.75
CA VAL A 89 -2.66 42.24 -23.76
C VAL A 89 -2.43 41.11 -24.75
N GLU A 90 -2.44 41.42 -26.05
CA GLU A 90 -2.19 40.46 -27.11
C GLU A 90 -0.72 40.03 -27.14
N VAL A 91 -0.46 38.73 -27.31
CA VAL A 91 0.90 38.19 -27.32
C VAL A 91 1.52 38.41 -28.70
N ALA A 92 2.47 39.35 -28.78
CA ALA A 92 3.23 39.60 -29.99
C ALA A 92 4.01 38.35 -30.44
N THR A 93 3.93 38.03 -31.73
CA THR A 93 4.65 36.90 -32.34
C THR A 93 6.16 37.10 -32.27
N ILE A 94 6.88 36.07 -31.79
CA ILE A 94 8.34 36.08 -31.71
C ILE A 94 8.91 36.01 -33.14
N PRO A 95 9.76 36.97 -33.58
CA PRO A 95 10.39 36.89 -34.89
C PRO A 95 11.49 35.81 -34.91
N LYS A 96 11.45 34.93 -35.91
CA LYS A 96 12.53 33.97 -36.19
C LYS A 96 13.74 34.70 -36.80
N GLY A 97 14.67 35.14 -35.95
CA GLY A 97 15.96 35.69 -36.38
C GLY A 97 17.04 34.61 -36.48
N ASN A 98 17.80 34.58 -37.57
CA ASN A 98 18.98 33.71 -37.70
C ASN A 98 20.03 34.08 -36.64
N HIS A 99 20.58 33.08 -35.95
CA HIS A 99 21.67 33.29 -34.99
C HIS A 99 23.01 33.48 -35.72
N GLY A 100 23.44 34.74 -35.86
CA GLY A 100 24.84 35.09 -36.08
C GLY A 100 25.68 34.94 -34.80
N ASP A 101 27.00 34.86 -34.96
CA ASP A 101 27.94 34.37 -33.95
C ASP A 101 27.99 35.10 -32.59
N GLY A 102 28.37 34.32 -31.57
CA GLY A 102 29.30 34.80 -30.52
C GLY A 102 28.75 35.37 -29.22
N VAL A 103 27.44 35.59 -29.07
CA VAL A 103 26.90 36.37 -27.92
C VAL A 103 26.49 35.51 -26.70
N PHE A 104 26.27 34.20 -26.85
CA PHE A 104 25.95 33.31 -25.71
C PHE A 104 26.43 31.86 -25.94
N PHE A 105 26.98 31.27 -24.88
CA PHE A 105 27.36 29.85 -24.83
C PHE A 105 26.35 29.08 -23.96
N ILE A 106 25.89 27.93 -24.45
CA ILE A 106 24.99 27.03 -23.72
C ILE A 106 25.81 25.79 -23.33
N ASP A 107 26.24 25.72 -22.07
CA ASP A 107 26.86 24.50 -21.57
C ASP A 107 25.81 23.38 -21.46
N LYS A 108 26.17 22.20 -21.96
CA LYS A 108 25.34 20.99 -21.92
C LYS A 108 25.94 19.88 -21.04
N LYS A 109 27.08 20.14 -20.38
CA LYS A 109 27.67 19.28 -19.35
C LYS A 109 27.57 19.95 -17.99
N GLY A 110 26.69 19.45 -17.14
CA GLY A 110 26.63 19.89 -15.74
C GLY A 110 27.94 19.59 -15.01
N ASP A 111 28.46 20.54 -14.24
CA ASP A 111 29.71 20.38 -13.51
C ASP A 111 29.55 19.37 -12.34
N PRO A 112 30.26 18.22 -12.34
CA PRO A 112 30.14 17.23 -11.28
C PRO A 112 30.61 17.74 -9.91
N LEU A 113 31.41 18.81 -9.86
CA LEU A 113 31.90 19.40 -8.61
C LEU A 113 30.79 20.15 -7.82
N ILE A 114 29.68 20.52 -8.47
CA ILE A 114 28.51 21.12 -7.80
C ILE A 114 27.99 20.18 -6.69
N ARG A 115 28.00 18.85 -6.94
CA ARG A 115 27.61 17.84 -5.93
C ARG A 115 28.57 17.76 -4.73
N ARG A 116 29.81 18.26 -4.86
CA ARG A 116 30.84 18.21 -3.82
C ARG A 116 30.95 19.51 -3.02
N TYR A 117 30.65 20.66 -3.64
CA TYR A 117 30.84 21.98 -3.05
C TYR A 117 29.55 22.83 -2.92
N GLY A 118 28.40 22.31 -3.36
CA GLY A 118 27.09 22.93 -3.13
C GLY A 118 26.76 24.14 -4.02
N GLY A 119 27.53 24.38 -5.09
CA GLY A 119 27.31 25.49 -6.02
C GLY A 119 28.33 25.53 -7.15
N ASN A 120 28.13 26.46 -8.09
CA ASN A 120 29.00 26.64 -9.25
C ASN A 120 30.34 27.30 -8.87
N ASP A 121 31.42 26.96 -9.58
CA ASP A 121 32.69 27.67 -9.49
C ASP A 121 32.54 29.11 -10.01
N ARG A 122 32.67 30.08 -9.10
CA ARG A 122 32.55 31.52 -9.40
C ARG A 122 33.59 32.04 -10.39
N SER A 123 34.74 31.37 -10.55
CA SER A 123 35.75 31.75 -11.55
C SER A 123 35.28 31.50 -12.99
N ARG A 124 34.27 30.64 -13.18
CA ARG A 124 33.74 30.21 -14.49
C ARG A 124 32.40 30.83 -14.86
N VAL A 125 31.75 31.56 -13.94
CA VAL A 125 30.45 32.22 -14.20
C VAL A 125 30.67 33.64 -14.76
N PRO A 126 30.26 33.95 -16.00
CA PRO A 126 30.46 35.29 -16.57
C PRO A 126 29.69 36.38 -15.82
N LEU A 127 30.31 37.55 -15.64
CA LEU A 127 29.79 38.67 -14.86
C LEU A 127 28.70 39.50 -15.59
N TYR A 128 27.53 38.89 -15.80
CA TYR A 128 26.38 39.58 -16.39
C TYR A 128 25.79 40.68 -15.48
N ARG A 129 25.78 41.92 -15.97
CA ARG A 129 25.02 43.03 -15.38
C ARG A 129 23.66 43.14 -16.08
N ARG A 130 22.57 42.94 -15.33
CA ARG A 130 21.20 43.16 -15.85
C ARG A 130 20.96 44.66 -16.10
N SER A 131 20.29 45.00 -17.19
CA SER A 131 19.87 46.37 -17.52
C SER A 131 18.82 46.90 -16.51
N GLY A 132 18.54 48.21 -16.57
CA GLY A 132 17.48 48.83 -15.75
C GLY A 132 17.78 48.99 -14.25
N ARG A 133 19.03 48.75 -13.81
CA ARG A 133 19.47 48.75 -12.38
C ARG A 133 18.69 47.74 -11.51
N GLY A 134 18.39 46.56 -12.04
CA GLY A 134 17.81 45.45 -11.27
C GLY A 134 16.30 45.56 -11.00
N ARG A 135 15.58 46.49 -11.65
CA ARG A 135 14.11 46.53 -11.57
C ARG A 135 13.49 45.25 -12.14
N VAL A 136 12.36 44.83 -11.56
CA VAL A 136 11.59 43.67 -12.05
C VAL A 136 10.80 44.09 -13.30
N LEU A 137 10.90 43.30 -14.37
CA LEU A 137 10.14 43.50 -15.60
C LEU A 137 8.66 43.18 -15.38
N GLY A 138 7.77 43.99 -15.96
CA GLY A 138 6.31 43.88 -15.79
C GLY A 138 5.75 44.53 -14.52
N SER A 139 6.53 44.69 -13.44
CA SER A 139 6.02 45.17 -12.13
C SER A 139 5.93 46.71 -12.01
N GLY A 140 5.49 47.41 -13.06
CA GLY A 140 5.29 48.86 -13.06
C GLY A 140 6.50 49.74 -12.71
N GLY A 141 7.71 49.18 -12.60
CA GLY A 141 8.94 49.89 -12.22
C GLY A 141 9.10 50.17 -10.71
N TYR A 142 8.17 49.74 -9.85
CA TYR A 142 8.18 49.98 -8.40
C TYR A 142 8.73 48.80 -7.56
N LEU A 143 9.30 47.76 -8.18
CA LEU A 143 10.02 46.69 -7.50
C LEU A 143 11.43 46.54 -8.04
N TYR A 144 12.40 46.33 -7.15
CA TYR A 144 13.79 46.07 -7.50
C TYR A 144 14.35 44.83 -6.81
N ILE A 145 15.24 44.13 -7.51
CA ILE A 145 15.92 42.93 -7.03
C ILE A 145 17.18 43.37 -6.26
N HIS A 146 17.16 43.20 -4.94
CA HIS A 146 18.33 43.38 -4.08
C HIS A 146 19.05 42.04 -3.91
N ARG A 147 20.39 42.02 -3.93
CA ARG A 147 21.19 40.80 -3.64
C ARG A 147 21.65 40.83 -2.19
N ASP A 148 21.29 39.83 -1.42
CA ASP A 148 21.46 39.83 0.03
C ASP A 148 22.74 39.08 0.44
N GLY A 149 23.86 39.81 0.39
CA GLY A 149 25.15 39.37 0.91
C GLY A 149 25.94 38.43 -0.03
N PRO A 150 26.87 37.61 0.52
CA PRO A 150 27.81 36.81 -0.27
C PRO A 150 27.25 35.47 -0.79
N GLN A 151 25.98 35.15 -0.53
CA GLN A 151 25.25 34.01 -1.11
C GLN A 151 24.39 34.49 -2.29
N GLU A 152 24.01 33.61 -3.23
CA GLU A 152 23.20 33.99 -4.40
C GLU A 152 21.69 34.16 -4.09
N ARG A 153 21.37 34.67 -2.90
CA ARG A 153 20.00 35.00 -2.48
C ARG A 153 19.65 36.42 -2.94
N PHE A 154 18.40 36.62 -3.33
CA PHE A 154 17.88 37.93 -3.67
C PHE A 154 16.49 38.15 -3.08
N SER A 155 16.24 39.38 -2.62
CA SER A 155 14.92 39.86 -2.22
C SER A 155 14.37 40.80 -3.29
N ILE A 156 13.03 40.89 -3.37
CA ILE A 156 12.34 41.86 -4.21
C ILE A 156 11.77 42.92 -3.26
N ARG A 157 12.16 44.18 -3.45
CA ARG A 157 11.94 45.29 -2.50
C ARG A 157 11.26 46.50 -3.16
N GLN A 158 10.62 47.34 -2.35
CA GLN A 158 9.96 48.59 -2.74
C GLN A 158 10.87 49.82 -2.51
N PRO A 159 10.80 50.86 -3.37
CA PRO A 159 11.48 52.13 -3.15
C PRO A 159 11.11 52.77 -1.81
N GLY A 160 12.09 52.91 -0.93
CA GLY A 160 11.92 53.43 0.44
C GLY A 160 12.29 52.42 1.54
N GLU A 161 12.33 51.12 1.23
CA GLU A 161 12.79 50.09 2.16
C GLU A 161 14.32 50.16 2.33
N GLY A 162 14.75 50.87 3.38
CA GLY A 162 16.15 51.00 3.77
C GLY A 162 16.78 49.68 4.25
N ALA A 163 18.10 49.69 4.45
CA ALA A 163 18.85 48.51 4.86
C ALA A 163 18.59 48.15 6.34
N LEU A 164 17.64 47.23 6.60
CA LEU A 164 17.33 46.67 7.92
C LEU A 164 18.41 45.67 8.42
N THR A 165 19.68 46.07 8.44
CA THR A 165 20.82 45.23 8.84
C THR A 165 21.02 45.11 10.36
N LEU A 166 20.03 45.53 11.17
CA LEU A 166 20.19 45.74 12.62
C LEU A 166 19.05 45.22 13.52
N ARG A 167 18.07 44.44 13.01
CA ARG A 167 17.11 43.73 13.88
C ARG A 167 16.99 42.22 13.63
N ASP A 168 16.93 41.74 12.39
CA ASP A 168 16.68 40.30 12.10
C ASP A 168 17.93 39.40 12.15
N ARG A 169 18.92 39.73 12.99
CA ARG A 169 20.17 38.97 13.13
C ARG A 169 20.02 37.69 13.96
N ALA A 170 18.88 37.50 14.63
CA ALA A 170 18.53 36.28 15.34
C ALA A 170 17.91 35.20 14.43
N LEU A 171 17.02 35.59 13.50
CA LEU A 171 16.17 34.65 12.75
C LEU A 171 16.84 34.02 11.52
N PHE A 172 18.01 34.51 11.10
CA PHE A 172 18.75 33.97 9.93
C PHE A 172 20.09 33.28 10.28
N GLN A 173 20.29 32.87 11.53
CA GLN A 173 21.38 31.94 11.88
C GLN A 173 21.04 30.49 11.52
N SER A 174 20.81 30.23 10.22
CA SER A 174 20.84 28.86 9.69
C SER A 174 22.20 28.23 10.02
N LYS A 175 22.21 27.11 10.75
CA LYS A 175 23.40 26.45 11.32
C LYS A 175 24.43 26.08 10.24
N THR A 176 25.33 27.01 9.92
CA THR A 176 26.49 26.74 9.07
C THR A 176 27.45 25.80 9.81
N HIS A 177 28.01 24.82 9.12
CA HIS A 177 28.98 23.88 9.70
C HIS A 177 30.27 24.61 10.11
N ARG A 178 30.30 25.15 11.33
CA ARG A 178 31.55 25.43 12.04
C ARG A 178 32.12 24.09 12.51
N ALA A 179 33.10 23.57 11.78
CA ALA A 179 33.97 22.53 12.32
C ALA A 179 34.56 23.07 13.64
N LYS A 180 34.29 22.39 14.76
CA LYS A 180 34.84 22.79 16.06
C LYS A 180 36.37 22.67 15.98
N PRO A 181 37.16 23.72 16.24
CA PRO A 181 38.60 23.57 16.34
C PRO A 181 38.90 22.69 17.56
N PHE A 182 39.65 21.61 17.36
CA PHE A 182 40.16 20.78 18.45
C PHE A 182 41.12 21.62 19.30
N ARG A 183 40.64 22.11 20.46
CA ARG A 183 41.50 22.73 21.47
C ARG A 183 42.32 21.63 22.14
N ILE A 184 43.57 21.48 21.71
CA ILE A 184 44.55 20.66 22.43
C ILE A 184 44.77 21.31 23.80
N ARG A 185 44.18 20.72 24.85
CA ARG A 185 44.50 21.07 26.23
C ARG A 185 45.90 20.56 26.55
N VAL A 186 46.89 21.45 26.51
CA VAL A 186 48.16 21.22 27.21
C VAL A 186 47.85 21.05 28.70
N ARG A 187 48.43 20.03 29.35
CA ARG A 187 48.31 19.84 30.80
C ARG A 187 49.14 20.91 31.51
N SER A 188 48.48 21.90 32.10
CA SER A 188 49.07 22.76 33.13
C SER A 188 49.06 22.02 34.47
N ASN A 189 50.24 21.66 34.99
CA ASN A 189 50.35 21.22 36.39
C ASN A 189 50.14 22.45 37.31
N PRO A 190 49.25 22.39 38.31
CA PRO A 190 49.21 23.40 39.36
C PRO A 190 50.32 23.10 40.39
N GLY A 191 51.43 23.85 40.34
CA GLY A 191 52.48 23.77 41.35
C GLY A 191 53.78 24.51 41.02
N GLY A 192 53.98 25.67 41.65
CA GLY A 192 55.31 26.31 41.80
C GLY A 192 55.63 27.50 40.88
N THR A 193 55.37 28.71 41.39
CA THR A 193 56.23 29.92 41.32
C THR A 193 56.86 30.41 40.01
N ASP A 194 56.53 31.67 39.71
CA ASP A 194 57.44 32.79 39.37
C ASP A 194 58.08 32.91 37.96
N ALA A 195 57.34 33.65 37.12
CA ALA A 195 57.69 35.01 36.65
C ALA A 195 58.74 35.27 35.53
N HIS A 196 58.37 36.28 34.72
CA HIS A 196 59.16 37.14 33.83
C HIS A 196 59.62 36.67 32.42
N VAL A 197 59.11 37.45 31.43
CA VAL A 197 59.82 38.04 30.28
C VAL A 197 59.99 37.23 28.96
N GLU A 198 59.27 37.74 27.95
CA GLU A 198 59.61 38.01 26.54
C GLU A 198 60.25 36.95 25.60
N GLU A 199 59.55 36.80 24.47
CA GLU A 199 60.01 36.67 23.07
C GLU A 199 60.66 35.38 22.49
N ASP A 200 60.04 34.99 21.37
CA ASP A 200 60.57 34.51 20.08
C ASP A 200 61.38 33.21 19.89
N PHE A 201 60.74 32.36 19.06
CA PHE A 201 61.28 31.50 18.00
C PHE A 201 62.01 30.19 18.35
N VAL A 202 61.53 29.09 17.74
CA VAL A 202 62.26 27.80 17.64
C VAL A 202 62.05 27.18 16.24
N PRO A 203 63.11 26.80 15.50
CA PRO A 203 63.01 26.20 14.16
C PRO A 203 62.96 24.66 14.16
N LEU A 204 62.59 24.08 13.01
CA LEU A 204 62.55 22.63 12.77
C LEU A 204 63.92 22.03 12.43
N SER A 205 64.19 20.78 12.86
CA SER A 205 65.38 19.99 12.44
C SER A 205 65.08 18.49 12.31
N LYS A 206 66.04 17.68 11.82
CA LYS A 206 65.86 16.25 11.47
C LYS A 206 67.03 15.34 11.89
N SER A 207 66.69 14.10 12.27
CA SER A 207 67.46 12.84 12.08
C SER A 207 68.71 12.54 12.93
N SER A 208 69.20 11.27 12.87
CA SER A 208 70.30 10.61 13.64
C SER A 208 69.80 9.86 14.91
N LYS A 209 70.18 8.60 15.24
CA LYS A 209 71.06 7.57 14.61
C LYS A 209 70.83 6.15 15.22
N ARG A 210 70.86 5.08 14.40
CA ARG A 210 71.28 3.67 14.69
C ARG A 210 70.58 2.91 15.86
N GLN A 211 70.73 1.59 16.10
CA GLN A 211 71.57 0.53 15.52
C GLN A 211 70.77 -0.80 15.29
N ARG A 212 71.45 -1.91 14.96
CA ARG A 212 70.90 -3.19 14.44
C ARG A 212 71.41 -4.39 15.27
N ALA A 213 70.58 -5.43 15.42
CA ALA A 213 70.92 -6.78 15.87
C ALA A 213 70.08 -7.79 15.05
N GLU A 214 70.36 -9.10 15.15
CA GLU A 214 70.09 -10.07 14.07
C GLU A 214 69.06 -11.18 14.38
N GLU A 215 68.71 -11.91 13.31
CA GLU A 215 67.68 -12.96 13.13
C GLU A 215 68.17 -14.38 13.57
N PRO A 216 67.43 -15.51 13.44
CA PRO A 216 66.24 -15.77 12.60
C PRO A 216 65.05 -16.54 13.23
N GLY A 217 63.91 -16.60 12.51
CA GLY A 217 62.82 -17.56 12.78
C GLY A 217 61.50 -17.31 12.03
N SER A 218 61.24 -18.13 11.00
CA SER A 218 59.94 -18.35 10.28
C SER A 218 59.10 -17.16 9.78
N GLU A 219 59.02 -17.06 8.44
CA GLU A 219 57.80 -16.89 7.62
C GLU A 219 56.69 -15.91 8.08
N ASP A 220 56.54 -14.77 7.37
CA ASP A 220 55.33 -14.49 6.56
C ASP A 220 55.50 -13.25 5.64
N GLU A 221 54.79 -13.19 4.49
CA GLU A 221 54.85 -12.02 3.59
C GLU A 221 53.70 -11.00 3.78
N LYS A 222 54.07 -9.78 4.16
CA LYS A 222 53.46 -8.50 3.70
C LYS A 222 51.96 -8.28 3.98
N THR A 223 51.59 -8.06 5.24
CA THR A 223 50.31 -7.38 5.54
C THR A 223 50.40 -5.87 5.28
N ALA A 224 49.43 -5.30 4.57
CA ALA A 224 49.39 -3.86 4.28
C ALA A 224 48.95 -3.00 5.49
N TYR A 225 49.50 -1.79 5.58
CA TYR A 225 49.33 -0.87 6.72
C TYR A 225 47.94 -0.20 6.75
N ARG A 226 47.37 -0.02 7.97
CA ARG A 226 46.04 0.53 8.33
C ARG A 226 44.87 -0.47 8.36
N SER A 227 44.77 -1.24 9.45
CA SER A 227 43.50 -1.83 9.92
C SER A 227 43.08 -1.18 11.25
N ILE A 228 41.84 -0.72 11.36
CA ILE A 228 41.27 -0.14 12.59
C ILE A 228 40.50 -1.22 13.35
N LYS A 229 41.16 -2.35 13.64
CA LYS A 229 40.71 -3.40 14.56
C LYS A 229 41.86 -3.95 15.40
N GLY A 230 42.36 -3.11 16.31
CA GLY A 230 43.33 -3.52 17.33
C GLY A 230 42.63 -4.09 18.57
N LYS A 231 42.57 -5.43 18.66
CA LYS A 231 42.30 -6.25 19.87
C LYS A 231 41.30 -5.67 20.89
N ALA A 232 40.06 -6.15 20.86
CA ALA A 232 39.12 -5.95 21.96
C ALA A 232 39.68 -6.54 23.26
N LYS A 233 39.81 -5.71 24.30
CA LYS A 233 39.68 -6.18 25.68
C LYS A 233 38.19 -6.23 26.00
N ALA A 234 37.75 -7.19 26.81
CA ALA A 234 36.48 -7.06 27.50
C ALA A 234 36.59 -5.84 28.42
N HIS A 235 35.71 -4.85 28.23
CA HIS A 235 35.59 -3.73 29.14
C HIS A 235 34.35 -4.02 30.00
N GLU A 236 34.59 -4.35 31.26
CA GLU A 236 33.58 -4.16 32.30
C GLU A 236 33.28 -2.65 32.32
N PHE A 237 32.04 -2.26 32.05
CA PHE A 237 31.66 -0.86 32.12
C PHE A 237 31.47 -0.49 33.59
N SER A 238 32.27 0.47 34.06
CA SER A 238 32.13 1.06 35.39
C SER A 238 30.88 1.94 35.44
N ASP A 239 30.18 1.92 36.57
CA ASP A 239 28.85 2.52 36.77
C ASP A 239 28.90 4.06 36.95
N SER A 240 29.87 4.73 36.30
CA SER A 240 30.38 6.05 36.69
C SER A 240 30.20 7.19 35.70
N ASP A 241 29.52 6.97 34.56
CA ASP A 241 29.24 8.01 33.56
C ASP A 241 27.78 8.55 33.67
N ILE A 242 27.16 8.40 34.84
CA ILE A 242 25.78 8.86 35.12
C ILE A 242 25.70 9.68 36.42
N ASP A 243 26.64 10.62 36.60
CA ASP A 243 26.51 11.72 37.57
C ASP A 243 26.36 13.05 36.83
N PHE A 244 25.17 13.64 36.92
CA PHE A 244 24.85 15.02 36.52
C PHE A 244 23.67 15.52 37.36
N ASP A 245 23.97 15.83 38.63
CA ASP A 245 23.17 16.77 39.43
C ASP A 245 24.11 17.57 40.33
N SER A 246 23.64 18.74 40.79
CA SER A 246 24.31 19.71 41.67
C SER A 246 25.80 20.01 41.42
N ASP A 247 26.06 21.09 40.70
CA ASP A 247 26.85 22.18 41.28
C ASP A 247 26.30 23.52 40.77
N ALA A 248 25.96 24.43 41.68
CA ALA A 248 25.20 25.65 41.37
C ALA A 248 25.82 26.88 42.04
N GLU A 249 26.82 27.46 41.38
CA GLU A 249 27.35 28.79 41.68
C GLU A 249 27.31 29.68 40.41
N ASP A 250 27.24 31.00 40.61
CA ASP A 250 26.73 31.95 39.61
C ASP A 250 27.53 32.08 38.30
N GLY A 251 26.80 32.12 37.17
CA GLY A 251 27.35 32.41 35.85
C GLY A 251 26.30 32.61 34.76
N GLU A 252 25.90 33.86 34.50
CA GLU A 252 24.91 34.23 33.46
C GLU A 252 25.39 33.95 32.01
N PHE A 253 25.22 32.72 31.48
CA PHE A 253 25.19 32.41 30.03
C PHE A 253 24.61 30.98 29.85
N ASP A 254 23.75 30.64 28.87
CA ASP A 254 23.13 31.35 27.74
C ASP A 254 21.77 30.67 27.45
N VAL A 255 20.65 31.38 27.62
CA VAL A 255 19.28 30.83 27.46
C VAL A 255 18.90 30.77 25.98
N GLY A 256 19.52 29.82 25.25
CA GLY A 256 19.54 29.85 23.78
C GLY A 256 19.47 28.51 23.05
N SER A 257 19.33 27.35 23.71
CA SER A 257 19.24 26.05 23.02
C SER A 257 18.54 24.92 23.80
N ASP A 258 17.44 25.22 24.50
CA ASP A 258 16.54 24.16 25.02
C ASP A 258 15.83 23.45 23.86
N ASP A 259 16.38 22.29 23.49
CA ASP A 259 15.83 21.37 22.52
C ASP A 259 14.80 20.47 23.24
N PRO A 260 13.49 20.61 22.96
CA PRO A 260 12.44 19.93 23.75
C PRO A 260 12.50 18.41 23.63
N LEU A 261 13.12 17.87 22.56
CA LEU A 261 13.37 16.44 22.43
C LEU A 261 14.44 15.96 23.43
N ARG A 262 15.44 16.79 23.72
CA ARG A 262 16.44 16.48 24.75
C ARG A 262 15.85 16.55 26.15
N GLN A 263 15.04 17.57 26.44
CA GLN A 263 14.32 17.67 27.71
C GLN A 263 13.43 16.44 27.93
N ARG A 264 12.65 16.01 26.92
CA ARG A 264 11.87 14.77 27.00
C ARG A 264 12.73 13.51 27.17
N SER A 265 13.86 13.42 26.47
CA SER A 265 14.80 12.30 26.63
C SER A 265 15.40 12.25 28.04
N ILE A 266 15.70 13.39 28.65
CA ILE A 266 16.20 13.48 30.04
C ILE A 266 15.08 13.09 31.02
N GLN A 267 13.86 13.60 30.83
CA GLN A 267 12.70 13.26 31.66
C GLN A 267 12.39 11.75 31.65
N LEU A 268 12.35 11.12 30.46
CA LEU A 268 12.14 9.68 30.34
C LEU A 268 13.31 8.89 30.96
N SER A 269 14.55 9.34 30.78
CA SER A 269 15.73 8.71 31.40
C SER A 269 15.72 8.83 32.93
N ARG A 270 15.15 9.91 33.46
CA ARG A 270 14.96 10.12 34.90
C ARG A 270 13.85 9.22 35.44
N GLN A 271 12.68 9.19 34.80
CA GLN A 271 11.56 8.31 35.18
C GLN A 271 11.98 6.83 35.21
N VAL A 272 12.77 6.38 34.23
CA VAL A 272 13.31 5.01 34.18
C VAL A 272 14.31 4.72 35.31
N LYS A 273 15.06 5.71 35.81
CA LYS A 273 15.97 5.54 36.96
C LYS A 273 15.22 5.58 38.30
N GLU A 274 14.27 6.50 38.44
CA GLU A 274 13.44 6.63 39.65
C GLU A 274 12.48 5.44 39.81
N HIS A 275 11.99 4.89 38.70
CA HIS A 275 11.08 3.74 38.65
C HIS A 275 11.56 2.64 37.67
N PRO A 276 12.63 1.89 37.96
CA PRO A 276 13.21 0.91 37.03
C PRO A 276 12.28 -0.26 36.63
N GLY A 277 11.20 -0.48 37.38
CA GLY A 277 10.14 -1.44 37.07
C GLY A 277 8.99 -0.89 36.21
N ASP A 278 9.00 0.39 35.83
CA ASP A 278 8.01 0.94 34.89
C ASP A 278 8.39 0.59 33.45
N ILE A 279 7.91 -0.57 33.00
CA ILE A 279 8.17 -1.08 31.65
C ILE A 279 7.51 -0.19 30.57
N LYS A 280 6.49 0.62 30.91
CA LYS A 280 5.92 1.58 29.96
C LYS A 280 6.89 2.73 29.71
N ALA A 281 7.52 3.27 30.77
CA ALA A 281 8.56 4.28 30.65
C ALA A 281 9.76 3.78 29.81
N TRP A 282 10.15 2.51 29.97
CA TRP A 282 11.17 1.88 29.10
C TRP A 282 10.74 1.87 27.62
N PHE A 283 9.51 1.47 27.30
CA PHE A 283 9.01 1.50 25.91
C PHE A 283 8.89 2.94 25.34
N GLU A 284 8.49 3.92 26.14
CA GLU A 284 8.50 5.33 25.73
C GLU A 284 9.92 5.84 25.48
N LEU A 285 10.87 5.54 26.36
CA LEU A 285 12.28 5.91 26.20
C LEU A 285 12.93 5.27 24.96
N ILE A 286 12.60 4.00 24.67
CA ILE A 286 13.08 3.27 23.49
C ILE A 286 12.47 3.85 22.20
N SER A 287 11.15 4.05 22.14
CA SER A 287 10.50 4.66 20.96
C SER A 287 10.90 6.12 20.74
N HIS A 288 11.26 6.85 21.81
CA HIS A 288 11.85 8.19 21.70
C HIS A 288 13.21 8.19 20.97
N GLN A 289 13.94 7.07 20.94
CA GLN A 289 15.17 6.98 20.14
C GLN A 289 14.89 7.08 18.63
N ASP A 290 13.77 6.53 18.15
CA ASP A 290 13.35 6.65 16.74
C ASP A 290 12.96 8.10 16.39
N VAL A 291 12.38 8.83 17.35
CA VAL A 291 12.09 10.27 17.22
C VAL A 291 13.39 11.09 17.17
N LEU A 292 14.37 10.78 18.01
CA LEU A 292 15.69 11.42 17.99
C LEU A 292 16.46 11.12 16.69
N LEU A 293 16.40 9.89 16.20
CA LEU A 293 16.96 9.49 14.89
C LEU A 293 16.31 10.27 13.75
N SER A 294 14.98 10.41 13.78
CA SER A 294 14.20 11.18 12.79
C SER A 294 14.48 12.68 12.84
N ALA A 295 14.70 13.24 14.04
CA ALA A 295 14.99 14.66 14.23
C ALA A 295 16.48 15.04 14.05
N GLY A 296 17.39 14.06 14.13
CA GLY A 296 18.79 14.21 13.76
C GLY A 296 19.00 14.29 12.24
N GLY A 297 18.07 13.73 11.46
CA GLY A 297 18.02 13.89 10.01
C GLY A 297 17.84 15.36 9.58
N SER A 298 18.32 15.68 8.37
CA SER A 298 17.93 16.94 7.72
C SER A 298 16.45 16.89 7.31
N LEU A 299 15.85 18.02 6.98
CA LEU A 299 14.42 18.11 6.59
C LEU A 299 14.02 17.24 5.38
N ASP A 300 15.00 16.79 4.58
CA ASP A 300 14.87 15.82 3.48
C ASP A 300 15.80 14.59 3.65
N GLY A 301 16.50 14.47 4.79
CA GLY A 301 17.56 13.51 5.03
C GLY A 301 17.08 12.22 5.68
N VAL A 302 16.98 11.14 4.90
CA VAL A 302 16.80 9.78 5.43
C VAL A 302 18.01 9.40 6.30
N ALA A 303 17.76 8.87 7.49
CA ALA A 303 18.80 8.41 8.41
C ALA A 303 19.74 7.39 7.73
N THR A 304 21.05 7.55 7.93
CA THR A 304 22.03 6.65 7.31
C THR A 304 22.01 5.27 7.97
N LYS A 305 22.39 4.23 7.23
CA LYS A 305 22.46 2.85 7.76
C LYS A 305 23.41 2.72 8.98
N ALA A 306 24.39 3.60 9.10
CA ALA A 306 25.29 3.64 10.26
C ALA A 306 24.60 4.23 11.50
N GLU A 307 23.79 5.29 11.34
CA GLU A 307 22.99 5.86 12.42
C GLU A 307 21.89 4.89 12.86
N VAL A 308 21.18 4.25 11.90
CA VAL A 308 20.18 3.20 12.22
C VAL A 308 20.81 2.07 13.03
N HIS A 309 22.00 1.58 12.63
CA HIS A 309 22.71 0.53 13.36
C HIS A 309 23.12 0.95 14.78
N SER A 310 23.67 2.15 14.97
CA SER A 310 24.07 2.62 16.30
C SER A 310 22.87 2.89 17.22
N PHE A 311 21.76 3.37 16.68
CA PHE A 311 20.51 3.52 17.43
C PHE A 311 19.88 2.15 17.77
N ALA A 312 19.99 1.15 16.89
CA ALA A 312 19.58 -0.23 17.21
C ALA A 312 20.48 -0.84 18.30
N GLU A 313 21.81 -0.63 18.28
CA GLU A 313 22.72 -1.04 19.37
C GLU A 313 22.33 -0.42 20.72
N ILE A 314 21.98 0.88 20.73
CA ILE A 314 21.48 1.58 21.92
C ILE A 314 20.15 0.97 22.40
N LYS A 315 19.18 0.74 21.50
CA LYS A 315 17.88 0.14 21.84
C LYS A 315 18.03 -1.30 22.37
N ILE A 316 18.94 -2.11 21.81
CA ILE A 316 19.28 -3.46 22.31
C ILE A 316 19.76 -3.39 23.77
N SER A 317 20.69 -2.48 24.09
CA SER A 317 21.16 -2.28 25.47
C SER A 317 20.04 -1.82 26.43
N MET A 318 19.13 -0.98 25.96
CA MET A 318 17.94 -0.56 26.73
C MET A 318 16.98 -1.73 26.97
N PHE A 319 16.75 -2.59 25.96
CA PHE A 319 15.94 -3.81 26.12
C PHE A 319 16.57 -4.81 27.10
N GLU A 320 17.88 -5.07 27.00
CA GLU A 320 18.60 -5.97 27.93
C GLU A 320 18.56 -5.42 29.37
N SER A 321 18.67 -4.10 29.53
CA SER A 321 18.53 -3.41 30.83
C SER A 321 17.12 -3.54 31.41
N ALA A 322 16.08 -3.32 30.59
CA ALA A 322 14.68 -3.44 30.99
C ALA A 322 14.30 -4.89 31.36
N LEU A 323 14.81 -5.88 30.62
CA LEU A 323 14.60 -7.30 30.91
C LEU A 323 15.15 -7.69 32.28
N SER A 324 16.28 -7.11 32.72
CA SER A 324 16.81 -7.36 34.08
C SER A 324 15.93 -6.84 35.22
N ARG A 325 14.91 -6.01 34.90
CA ARG A 325 13.96 -5.41 35.86
C ARG A 325 12.52 -5.89 35.69
N ALA A 326 12.21 -6.59 34.59
CA ALA A 326 10.88 -7.13 34.31
C ALA A 326 10.49 -8.21 35.34
N LYS A 327 9.29 -8.07 35.93
CA LYS A 327 8.73 -9.03 36.91
C LYS A 327 7.48 -9.74 36.43
N LYS A 328 6.90 -9.31 35.30
CA LYS A 328 5.70 -9.92 34.70
C LYS A 328 6.09 -10.69 33.44
N PRO A 329 5.46 -11.86 33.19
CA PRO A 329 5.72 -12.65 31.99
C PRO A 329 5.30 -11.92 30.70
N GLU A 330 4.25 -11.08 30.75
CA GLU A 330 3.81 -10.23 29.64
C GLU A 330 4.86 -9.18 29.25
N ASP A 331 5.40 -8.48 30.24
CA ASP A 331 6.42 -7.45 30.03
C ASP A 331 7.73 -8.07 29.53
N GLU A 332 8.13 -9.22 30.07
CA GLU A 332 9.26 -10.02 29.59
C GLU A 332 9.09 -10.41 28.11
N GLU A 333 7.93 -10.95 27.72
CA GLU A 333 7.63 -11.35 26.34
C GLU A 333 7.71 -10.14 25.37
N ARG A 334 7.08 -9.01 25.75
CA ARG A 334 7.11 -7.78 24.96
C ARG A 334 8.52 -7.23 24.77
N LEU A 335 9.34 -7.26 25.82
CA LEU A 335 10.73 -6.79 25.76
C LEU A 335 11.63 -7.75 24.97
N LEU A 336 11.40 -9.07 25.07
CA LEU A 336 12.10 -10.07 24.25
C LEU A 336 11.76 -9.92 22.76
N LEU A 337 10.49 -9.67 22.42
CA LEU A 337 10.05 -9.39 21.06
C LEU A 337 10.73 -8.13 20.50
N GLY A 338 10.72 -7.03 21.25
CA GLY A 338 11.41 -5.79 20.87
C GLY A 338 12.93 -5.97 20.71
N LEU A 339 13.58 -6.64 21.67
CA LEU A 339 15.00 -7.00 21.63
C LEU A 339 15.35 -7.73 20.33
N MET A 340 14.59 -8.77 19.97
CA MET A 340 14.90 -9.60 18.80
C MET A 340 14.65 -8.87 17.47
N LEU A 341 13.68 -7.96 17.42
CA LEU A 341 13.40 -7.13 16.23
C LEU A 341 14.48 -6.05 15.99
N GLU A 342 15.05 -5.45 17.04
CA GLU A 342 16.22 -4.57 16.90
C GLU A 342 17.50 -5.36 16.64
N ALA A 343 17.69 -6.49 17.34
CA ALA A 343 18.83 -7.39 17.13
C ALA A 343 18.93 -7.89 15.68
N ALA A 344 17.80 -8.09 14.99
CA ALA A 344 17.76 -8.46 13.58
C ALA A 344 18.42 -7.44 12.63
N GLN A 345 18.69 -6.21 13.08
CA GLN A 345 19.36 -5.16 12.31
C GLN A 345 20.89 -5.09 12.56
N VAL A 346 21.38 -5.72 13.62
CA VAL A 346 22.75 -5.55 14.17
C VAL A 346 23.50 -6.87 14.28
N TRP A 347 22.85 -7.94 14.73
CA TRP A 347 23.52 -9.20 15.05
C TRP A 347 23.70 -10.08 13.80
N PRO A 348 24.79 -10.87 13.71
CA PRO A 348 24.95 -11.85 12.63
C PRO A 348 23.90 -12.96 12.74
N SER A 349 23.47 -13.51 11.60
CA SER A 349 22.38 -14.49 11.54
C SER A 349 22.59 -15.74 12.41
N SER A 350 23.83 -16.16 12.65
CA SER A 350 24.17 -17.26 13.55
C SER A 350 23.91 -16.95 15.03
N LYS A 351 24.20 -15.72 15.50
CA LYS A 351 23.84 -15.28 16.86
C LYS A 351 22.33 -15.19 17.03
N LEU A 352 21.64 -14.66 16.00
CA LEU A 352 20.18 -14.56 15.99
C LEU A 352 19.52 -15.94 16.01
N GLU A 353 19.99 -16.88 15.19
CA GLU A 353 19.44 -18.24 15.14
C GLU A 353 19.67 -19.00 16.45
N SER A 354 20.89 -18.95 17.03
CA SER A 354 21.15 -19.50 18.36
C SER A 354 20.16 -18.93 19.39
N ARG A 355 20.02 -17.61 19.47
CA ARG A 355 19.12 -16.97 20.42
C ARG A 355 17.65 -17.32 20.18
N TRP A 356 17.21 -17.42 18.92
CA TRP A 356 15.86 -17.88 18.58
C TRP A 356 15.62 -19.34 19.03
N THR A 357 16.62 -20.22 18.95
CA THR A 357 16.48 -21.59 19.47
C THR A 357 16.48 -21.65 21.00
N ASP A 358 17.21 -20.76 21.69
CA ASP A 358 17.17 -20.63 23.14
C ASP A 358 15.82 -20.10 23.64
N LEU A 359 15.22 -19.16 22.91
CA LEU A 359 13.90 -18.61 23.24
C LEU A 359 12.79 -19.62 22.97
N ALA A 360 12.81 -20.32 21.83
CA ALA A 360 11.81 -21.34 21.51
C ALA A 360 11.76 -22.47 22.56
N LYS A 361 12.91 -22.86 23.13
CA LYS A 361 13.00 -23.87 24.21
C LYS A 361 12.49 -23.39 25.58
N LYS A 362 12.29 -22.08 25.77
CA LYS A 362 11.91 -21.45 27.06
C LYS A 362 10.50 -20.88 27.08
N TYR A 363 10.01 -20.46 25.93
CA TYR A 363 8.72 -19.78 25.74
C TYR A 363 7.97 -20.43 24.58
N ASP A 364 7.85 -21.77 24.62
CA ASP A 364 7.10 -22.55 23.62
C ASP A 364 5.59 -22.25 23.66
N ASP A 365 5.08 -21.76 24.78
CA ASP A 365 3.73 -21.19 24.90
C ASP A 365 3.55 -19.95 23.98
N SER A 366 4.56 -19.10 23.87
CA SER A 366 4.50 -17.78 23.23
C SER A 366 4.29 -17.84 21.71
N PHE A 367 3.05 -17.57 21.30
CA PHE A 367 2.72 -17.38 19.90
C PHE A 367 3.48 -16.23 19.24
N CYS A 368 3.62 -15.07 19.90
CA CYS A 368 4.21 -13.90 19.25
C CYS A 368 5.73 -14.06 19.03
N LEU A 369 6.44 -14.77 19.91
CA LEU A 369 7.86 -15.11 19.73
C LEU A 369 8.03 -16.19 18.65
N TRP A 370 7.15 -17.20 18.59
CA TRP A 370 7.12 -18.15 17.46
C TRP A 370 6.90 -17.43 16.13
N LYS A 371 5.90 -16.55 16.04
CA LYS A 371 5.58 -15.76 14.85
C LYS A 371 6.77 -14.91 14.41
N ALA A 372 7.42 -14.20 15.34
CA ALA A 372 8.58 -13.38 15.03
C ALA A 372 9.81 -14.19 14.56
N ARG A 373 10.00 -15.41 15.08
CA ARG A 373 11.01 -16.37 14.60
C ARG A 373 10.73 -16.84 13.17
N ILE A 374 9.47 -17.14 12.86
CA ILE A 374 9.00 -17.49 11.51
C ILE A 374 9.23 -16.31 10.54
N ASP A 375 8.79 -15.11 10.91
CA ASP A 375 8.93 -13.89 10.09
C ASP A 375 10.42 -13.53 9.87
N TYR A 376 11.30 -13.77 10.86
CA TYR A 376 12.76 -13.66 10.68
C TYR A 376 13.32 -14.66 9.66
N LYS A 377 12.98 -15.95 9.76
CA LYS A 377 13.47 -16.95 8.79
C LYS A 377 12.93 -16.68 7.38
N LEU A 378 11.66 -16.28 7.25
CA LEU A 378 11.06 -15.90 5.97
C LEU A 378 11.65 -14.61 5.36
N THR A 379 12.30 -13.75 6.14
CA THR A 379 12.93 -12.49 5.64
C THR A 379 14.45 -12.56 5.43
N ASN A 380 15.05 -13.75 5.58
CA ASN A 380 16.49 -13.95 5.48
C ASN A 380 16.84 -15.18 4.61
N LEU A 381 17.28 -14.94 3.38
CA LEU A 381 17.77 -15.94 2.43
C LEU A 381 18.84 -16.91 2.99
N VAL A 382 19.63 -16.52 4.00
CA VAL A 382 20.59 -17.45 4.63
C VAL A 382 19.87 -18.44 5.53
N ALA A 383 18.96 -17.96 6.39
CA ALA A 383 18.27 -18.76 7.41
C ALA A 383 17.00 -19.49 6.92
N PHE A 384 16.54 -19.17 5.70
CA PHE A 384 15.41 -19.84 5.05
C PHE A 384 15.79 -21.20 4.44
N GLN A 385 14.96 -22.22 4.66
CA GLN A 385 14.87 -23.47 3.88
C GLN A 385 13.41 -23.94 3.87
N TYR A 386 12.88 -24.45 2.75
CA TYR A 386 11.47 -24.86 2.68
C TYR A 386 11.11 -25.95 3.70
N ASN A 387 11.90 -27.04 3.75
CA ASN A 387 11.62 -28.18 4.65
C ASN A 387 11.66 -27.77 6.13
N ASP A 388 12.68 -27.02 6.56
CA ASP A 388 12.78 -26.47 7.91
C ASP A 388 11.56 -25.63 8.28
N MET A 389 11.05 -24.83 7.35
CA MET A 389 9.89 -23.97 7.56
C MET A 389 8.58 -24.76 7.59
N LYS A 390 8.40 -25.77 6.72
CA LYS A 390 7.28 -26.72 6.81
C LYS A 390 7.28 -27.40 8.18
N ALA A 391 8.41 -27.93 8.61
CA ALA A 391 8.55 -28.59 9.91
C ALA A 391 8.21 -27.65 11.08
N LEU A 392 8.76 -26.43 11.13
CA LEU A 392 8.49 -25.43 12.19
C LEU A 392 7.04 -24.91 12.24
N MET A 393 6.27 -25.12 11.17
CA MET A 393 4.85 -24.77 11.09
C MET A 393 3.94 -25.94 11.46
N VAL A 394 4.24 -27.15 10.95
CA VAL A 394 3.55 -28.40 11.29
C VAL A 394 3.73 -28.72 12.78
N ASP A 395 4.95 -28.60 13.30
CA ASP A 395 5.27 -28.75 14.73
C ASP A 395 4.41 -27.82 15.60
N ARG A 396 4.17 -26.58 15.16
CA ARG A 396 3.29 -25.64 15.88
C ARG A 396 1.82 -26.07 15.83
N LEU A 397 1.31 -26.53 14.67
CA LEU A 397 -0.06 -27.06 14.56
C LEU A 397 -0.25 -28.23 15.52
N GLN A 398 0.62 -29.25 15.41
CA GLN A 398 0.54 -30.44 16.25
C GLN A 398 0.70 -30.12 17.75
N THR A 399 1.58 -29.18 18.11
CA THR A 399 1.83 -28.78 19.50
C THR A 399 0.64 -28.02 20.09
N VAL A 400 0.10 -27.02 19.39
CA VAL A 400 -1.12 -26.30 19.84
C VAL A 400 -2.32 -27.24 19.92
N TYR A 401 -2.45 -28.18 18.99
CA TYR A 401 -3.49 -29.21 18.98
C TYR A 401 -3.33 -30.27 20.09
N LYS A 402 -2.18 -30.30 20.79
CA LYS A 402 -1.94 -31.13 21.99
C LYS A 402 -1.91 -30.33 23.30
N GLN A 403 -1.61 -29.03 23.26
CA GLN A 403 -1.62 -28.11 24.41
C GLN A 403 -3.05 -27.80 24.88
N ALA A 404 -3.32 -27.88 26.19
CA ALA A 404 -4.61 -27.52 26.79
C ALA A 404 -4.71 -26.04 27.22
N VAL A 405 -3.61 -25.29 27.09
CA VAL A 405 -3.46 -23.90 27.51
C VAL A 405 -2.71 -23.17 26.40
N VAL A 406 -3.29 -22.09 25.87
CA VAL A 406 -2.78 -21.36 24.70
C VAL A 406 -2.80 -19.85 24.90
N SER A 407 -1.97 -19.11 24.15
CA SER A 407 -2.06 -17.64 24.07
C SER A 407 -3.47 -17.22 23.64
N ILE A 408 -4.08 -16.24 24.31
CA ILE A 408 -5.39 -15.69 23.91
C ILE A 408 -5.28 -14.74 22.72
N SER A 409 -4.15 -14.05 22.57
CA SER A 409 -3.97 -13.02 21.54
C SER A 409 -2.91 -13.41 20.52
N PRO A 410 -3.06 -12.99 19.24
CA PRO A 410 -1.96 -12.99 18.28
C PRO A 410 -0.88 -11.93 18.61
N GLY A 411 -1.20 -10.95 19.45
CA GLY A 411 -0.26 -9.97 19.99
C GLY A 411 0.47 -10.47 21.25
N PRO A 412 1.48 -9.73 21.75
CA PRO A 412 2.22 -10.10 22.95
C PRO A 412 1.36 -9.89 24.21
N SER A 413 0.71 -10.96 24.65
CA SER A 413 -0.02 -11.08 25.90
C SER A 413 0.07 -12.53 26.39
N ARG A 414 0.70 -12.73 27.55
CA ARG A 414 0.70 -14.02 28.26
C ARG A 414 -0.54 -14.23 29.14
N LEU A 415 -1.65 -13.57 28.80
CA LEU A 415 -2.97 -14.08 29.13
C LEU A 415 -3.18 -15.35 28.30
N ALA A 416 -3.20 -16.49 28.97
CA ALA A 416 -3.47 -17.78 28.38
C ALA A 416 -4.84 -18.29 28.82
N SER A 417 -5.52 -19.05 27.96
CA SER A 417 -6.86 -19.58 28.24
C SER A 417 -6.95 -21.07 27.97
N ASN A 418 -7.84 -21.70 28.73
CA ASN A 418 -8.30 -23.07 28.55
C ASN A 418 -9.59 -23.11 27.69
N ALA A 419 -10.05 -21.96 27.17
CA ALA A 419 -11.22 -21.86 26.29
C ALA A 419 -10.88 -22.40 24.91
N GLU A 420 -11.52 -23.52 24.54
CA GLU A 420 -11.23 -24.28 23.33
C GLU A 420 -11.35 -23.44 22.04
N THR A 421 -12.30 -22.50 21.98
CA THR A 421 -12.43 -21.58 20.82
C THR A 421 -11.11 -20.86 20.51
N GLN A 422 -10.39 -20.34 21.52
CA GLN A 422 -9.14 -19.60 21.28
C GLN A 422 -7.99 -20.49 20.79
N ARG A 423 -7.96 -21.76 21.24
CA ARG A 423 -7.04 -22.79 20.72
C ARG A 423 -7.28 -23.06 19.24
N TYR A 424 -8.54 -23.20 18.83
CA TYR A 424 -8.86 -23.43 17.43
C TYR A 424 -8.75 -22.18 16.56
N GLU A 425 -8.96 -20.97 17.08
CA GLU A 425 -8.64 -19.73 16.35
C GLU A 425 -7.14 -19.59 16.08
N GLN A 426 -6.29 -19.93 17.06
CA GLN A 426 -4.84 -20.02 16.86
C GLN A 426 -4.45 -21.08 15.82
N LEU A 427 -5.08 -22.27 15.85
CA LEU A 427 -4.83 -23.31 14.84
C LEU A 427 -5.23 -22.87 13.43
N VAL A 428 -6.40 -22.24 13.28
CA VAL A 428 -6.86 -21.67 12.00
C VAL A 428 -5.90 -20.60 11.48
N TYR A 429 -5.37 -19.72 12.35
CA TYR A 429 -4.34 -18.74 11.96
C TYR A 429 -3.06 -19.44 11.46
N VAL A 430 -2.53 -20.40 12.22
CA VAL A 430 -1.28 -21.09 11.86
C VAL A 430 -1.48 -21.87 10.57
N PHE A 431 -2.62 -22.54 10.39
CA PHE A 431 -2.96 -23.29 9.19
C PHE A 431 -3.05 -22.39 7.95
N LEU A 432 -3.71 -21.23 8.05
CA LEU A 432 -3.74 -20.22 7.00
C LEU A 432 -2.32 -19.75 6.63
N LYS A 433 -1.48 -19.41 7.61
CA LYS A 433 -0.11 -18.97 7.33
C LYS A 433 0.75 -20.07 6.71
N THR A 434 0.51 -21.33 7.08
CA THR A 434 1.22 -22.52 6.59
C THR A 434 0.85 -22.84 5.14
N THR A 435 -0.45 -22.98 4.85
CA THR A 435 -0.97 -23.24 3.49
C THR A 435 -0.63 -22.11 2.52
N ARG A 436 -0.70 -20.85 2.97
CA ARG A 436 -0.26 -19.69 2.17
C ARG A 436 1.23 -19.77 1.82
N PHE A 437 2.08 -20.07 2.80
CA PHE A 437 3.53 -20.25 2.58
C PHE A 437 3.82 -21.39 1.59
N MET A 438 3.14 -22.54 1.71
CA MET A 438 3.26 -23.66 0.79
C MET A 438 2.87 -23.27 -0.65
N TYR A 439 1.72 -22.60 -0.82
CA TYR A 439 1.24 -22.13 -2.12
C TYR A 439 2.23 -21.18 -2.81
N ASP A 440 2.78 -20.21 -2.08
CA ASP A 440 3.71 -19.22 -2.63
C ASP A 440 5.14 -19.76 -2.84
N ALA A 441 5.53 -20.82 -2.12
CA ALA A 441 6.69 -21.66 -2.43
C ALA A 441 6.46 -22.56 -3.66
N GLY A 442 5.22 -22.63 -4.14
CA GLY A 442 4.82 -23.30 -5.37
C GLY A 442 4.19 -24.68 -5.20
N PHE A 443 4.02 -25.17 -3.96
CA PHE A 443 3.28 -26.39 -3.66
C PHE A 443 1.78 -26.05 -3.57
N ARG A 444 1.14 -25.87 -4.72
CA ARG A 444 -0.20 -25.26 -4.84
C ARG A 444 -1.28 -26.28 -4.61
N GLU A 445 -1.20 -27.39 -5.34
CA GLU A 445 -1.95 -28.63 -5.17
C GLU A 445 -2.06 -29.06 -3.71
N LEU A 446 -0.95 -29.17 -2.98
CA LEU A 446 -0.94 -29.53 -1.56
C LEU A 446 -1.67 -28.50 -0.67
N ALA A 447 -1.46 -27.21 -0.92
CA ALA A 447 -2.08 -26.14 -0.13
C ALA A 447 -3.60 -26.05 -0.36
N VAL A 448 -4.07 -26.26 -1.59
CA VAL A 448 -5.50 -26.30 -1.92
C VAL A 448 -6.14 -27.59 -1.37
N ALA A 449 -5.50 -28.74 -1.54
CA ALA A 449 -5.95 -30.01 -0.98
C ALA A 449 -6.14 -29.95 0.54
N ALA A 450 -5.19 -29.37 1.27
CA ALA A 450 -5.30 -29.18 2.72
C ALA A 450 -6.53 -28.33 3.09
N TRP A 451 -6.81 -27.25 2.36
CA TRP A 451 -8.02 -26.45 2.59
C TRP A 451 -9.31 -27.21 2.27
N GLN A 452 -9.37 -27.95 1.17
CA GLN A 452 -10.52 -28.80 0.86
C GLN A 452 -10.78 -29.80 2.00
N ALA A 453 -9.73 -30.50 2.46
CA ALA A 453 -9.83 -31.48 3.51
C ALA A 453 -10.24 -30.90 4.87
N LEU A 454 -9.65 -29.79 5.32
CA LEU A 454 -9.98 -29.18 6.60
C LEU A 454 -11.44 -28.70 6.65
N LEU A 455 -11.96 -28.19 5.52
CA LEU A 455 -13.34 -27.72 5.40
C LEU A 455 -14.34 -28.89 5.31
N GLU A 456 -14.02 -29.99 4.62
CA GLU A 456 -14.86 -31.20 4.61
C GLU A 456 -14.93 -31.85 6.00
N LEU A 457 -13.77 -32.13 6.61
CA LEU A 457 -13.60 -32.79 7.92
C LEU A 457 -14.36 -32.10 9.07
N ASN A 458 -14.51 -30.77 8.98
CA ASN A 458 -15.09 -29.95 10.05
C ASN A 458 -16.44 -29.33 9.69
N LEU A 459 -16.69 -28.89 8.45
CA LEU A 459 -17.94 -28.21 8.08
C LEU A 459 -18.90 -29.07 7.23
N GLN A 460 -18.47 -30.26 6.78
CA GLN A 460 -19.31 -31.26 6.10
C GLN A 460 -19.25 -32.63 6.78
N ARG A 461 -18.92 -32.67 8.08
CA ARG A 461 -18.85 -33.89 8.91
C ARG A 461 -20.20 -34.65 8.92
N PRO A 462 -20.23 -35.98 8.71
CA PRO A 462 -21.43 -36.78 8.92
C PRO A 462 -21.85 -36.78 10.39
N ALA A 463 -23.14 -36.61 10.68
CA ALA A 463 -23.66 -36.59 12.06
C ALA A 463 -23.48 -37.92 12.84
N VAL A 464 -23.11 -39.00 12.15
CA VAL A 464 -22.71 -40.27 12.78
C VAL A 464 -21.35 -40.13 13.50
N CYS A 465 -20.47 -39.28 12.97
CA CYS A 465 -19.13 -39.05 13.50
C CYS A 465 -19.10 -38.23 14.79
N ASP A 466 -20.16 -37.48 15.11
CA ASP A 466 -20.26 -36.67 16.35
C ASP A 466 -20.21 -37.52 17.63
N ALA A 467 -20.50 -38.82 17.55
CA ALA A 467 -20.42 -39.77 18.66
C ALA A 467 -19.18 -40.70 18.61
N MET A 468 -18.26 -40.49 17.65
CA MET A 468 -17.10 -41.35 17.43
C MET A 468 -15.84 -40.79 18.09
N ALA A 469 -14.87 -41.66 18.39
CA ALA A 469 -13.55 -41.21 18.84
C ALA A 469 -12.78 -40.54 17.68
N GLU A 470 -11.96 -39.53 17.97
CA GLU A 470 -11.22 -38.74 16.97
C GLU A 470 -10.50 -39.59 15.90
N LEU A 471 -9.79 -40.64 16.31
CA LEU A 471 -9.09 -41.57 15.39
C LEU A 471 -10.03 -42.30 14.42
N GLN A 472 -11.30 -42.50 14.80
CA GLN A 472 -12.34 -43.10 13.95
C GLN A 472 -12.93 -42.06 12.97
N ILE A 473 -13.06 -40.80 13.41
CA ILE A 473 -13.43 -39.67 12.53
C ILE A 473 -12.37 -39.50 11.43
N VAL A 474 -11.09 -39.51 11.82
CA VAL A 474 -9.96 -39.35 10.89
C VAL A 474 -9.85 -40.54 9.91
N SER A 475 -10.03 -41.78 10.38
CA SER A 475 -9.98 -42.95 9.48
C SER A 475 -11.17 -43.02 8.51
N SER A 476 -12.39 -42.69 8.94
CA SER A 476 -13.54 -42.61 8.03
C SER A 476 -13.46 -41.40 7.07
N PHE A 477 -12.78 -40.32 7.46
CA PHE A 477 -12.46 -39.23 6.56
C PHE A 477 -11.39 -39.62 5.52
N LYS A 478 -10.39 -40.42 5.91
CA LYS A 478 -9.39 -40.97 4.99
C LYS A 478 -10.04 -41.83 3.89
N GLU A 479 -11.00 -42.69 4.25
CA GLU A 479 -11.75 -43.50 3.27
C GLU A 479 -12.40 -42.63 2.18
N PHE A 480 -12.98 -41.48 2.54
CA PHE A 480 -13.54 -40.51 1.59
C PHE A 480 -12.47 -39.75 0.77
N TRP A 481 -11.30 -39.45 1.37
CA TRP A 481 -10.24 -38.73 0.65
C TRP A 481 -9.56 -39.57 -0.43
N GLU A 482 -9.33 -40.86 -0.14
CA GLU A 482 -8.65 -41.84 -0.99
C GLU A 482 -9.57 -42.43 -2.09
N ASP A 483 -10.89 -42.22 -2.00
CA ASP A 483 -11.89 -42.57 -3.02
C ASP A 483 -11.86 -41.64 -4.26
N GLU A 484 -11.14 -40.52 -4.18
CA GLU A 484 -11.11 -39.44 -5.19
C GLU A 484 -12.47 -38.79 -5.52
N SER A 485 -13.54 -39.08 -4.76
CA SER A 485 -14.86 -38.43 -4.84
C SER A 485 -14.80 -36.89 -4.97
N PRO A 486 -15.76 -36.22 -5.65
CA PRO A 486 -15.74 -34.76 -5.87
C PRO A 486 -15.70 -33.94 -4.57
N ARG A 487 -14.58 -33.22 -4.34
CA ARG A 487 -14.24 -32.55 -3.08
C ARG A 487 -14.78 -31.11 -3.04
N ILE A 488 -14.99 -30.53 -1.85
CA ILE A 488 -15.49 -29.15 -1.71
C ILE A 488 -14.79 -28.14 -2.64
N GLY A 489 -15.60 -27.34 -3.34
CA GLY A 489 -15.16 -26.38 -4.35
C GLY A 489 -15.17 -26.93 -5.78
N GLU A 490 -15.07 -28.24 -5.98
CA GLU A 490 -15.15 -28.86 -7.30
C GLU A 490 -16.59 -28.86 -7.83
N ASP A 491 -16.74 -28.98 -9.14
CA ASP A 491 -18.06 -29.15 -9.75
C ASP A 491 -18.60 -30.55 -9.46
N GLY A 492 -19.91 -30.65 -9.21
CA GLY A 492 -20.55 -31.88 -8.72
C GLY A 492 -20.44 -32.12 -7.20
N ALA A 493 -19.56 -31.42 -6.47
CA ALA A 493 -19.30 -31.68 -5.05
C ALA A 493 -20.55 -31.65 -4.14
N LEU A 494 -20.76 -32.74 -3.39
CA LEU A 494 -21.85 -32.92 -2.43
C LEU A 494 -21.39 -33.02 -0.97
N GLY A 495 -20.09 -33.17 -0.72
CA GLY A 495 -19.46 -33.17 0.60
C GLY A 495 -19.43 -34.54 1.29
N TRP A 496 -18.50 -34.71 2.24
CA TRP A 496 -18.24 -35.97 2.95
C TRP A 496 -19.50 -36.55 3.63
N SER A 497 -20.33 -35.70 4.26
CA SER A 497 -21.60 -36.13 4.84
C SER A 497 -22.55 -36.81 3.85
N HIS A 498 -22.51 -36.46 2.55
CA HIS A 498 -23.34 -37.09 1.51
C HIS A 498 -22.75 -38.44 1.06
N PHE A 499 -21.42 -38.52 0.90
CA PHE A 499 -20.72 -39.77 0.57
C PHE A 499 -21.06 -40.89 1.58
N VAL A 500 -21.02 -40.58 2.89
CA VAL A 500 -21.38 -41.54 3.95
C VAL A 500 -22.88 -41.89 3.93
N GLN A 501 -23.77 -40.95 3.60
CA GLN A 501 -25.21 -41.23 3.44
C GLN A 501 -25.52 -42.15 2.25
N MET A 502 -24.71 -42.10 1.19
CA MET A 502 -24.82 -42.97 0.01
C MET A 502 -24.02 -44.28 0.16
N GLY A 503 -23.43 -44.55 1.33
CA GLY A 503 -22.66 -45.78 1.57
C GLY A 503 -21.40 -45.89 0.71
N GLY A 504 -20.78 -44.77 0.35
CA GLY A 504 -19.60 -44.71 -0.51
C GLY A 504 -19.88 -44.80 -2.01
N VAL A 505 -21.14 -44.84 -2.45
CA VAL A 505 -21.49 -44.86 -3.87
C VAL A 505 -21.78 -43.45 -4.37
N VAL A 506 -20.79 -42.84 -5.02
CA VAL A 506 -20.89 -41.53 -5.70
C VAL A 506 -20.35 -41.69 -7.13
N ASP A 507 -20.92 -40.98 -8.10
CA ASP A 507 -20.42 -41.00 -9.48
C ASP A 507 -19.02 -40.37 -9.53
N PRO A 508 -18.01 -41.01 -10.15
CA PRO A 508 -16.69 -40.44 -10.30
C PRO A 508 -16.72 -39.22 -11.23
N PRO A 509 -15.92 -38.17 -10.97
CA PRO A 509 -15.87 -36.99 -11.82
C PRO A 509 -15.19 -37.25 -13.17
N ASP A 510 -15.50 -36.40 -14.16
CA ASP A 510 -14.86 -36.43 -15.48
C ASP A 510 -13.36 -36.13 -15.37
N SER A 511 -12.54 -36.95 -16.03
CA SER A 511 -11.08 -36.78 -16.13
C SER A 511 -10.70 -35.47 -16.82
N GLN A 512 -9.78 -34.72 -16.23
CA GLN A 512 -9.28 -33.46 -16.75
C GLN A 512 -7.97 -33.66 -17.52
N THR A 513 -7.67 -32.78 -18.48
CA THR A 513 -6.42 -32.77 -19.25
C THR A 513 -5.72 -31.44 -19.06
N ASP A 514 -4.42 -31.50 -18.78
CA ASP A 514 -3.56 -30.33 -18.60
C ASP A 514 -3.38 -29.49 -19.88
N ASP A 515 -3.24 -28.17 -19.73
CA ASP A 515 -2.91 -27.27 -20.85
C ASP A 515 -1.40 -27.33 -21.17
N ASP A 516 -1.07 -27.58 -22.44
CA ASP A 516 0.30 -27.58 -22.99
C ASP A 516 0.56 -26.44 -23.99
N THR A 517 -0.29 -25.40 -24.05
CA THR A 517 -0.17 -24.30 -25.03
C THR A 517 0.93 -23.27 -24.71
N VAL A 518 2.17 -23.74 -24.58
CA VAL A 518 3.35 -22.94 -24.24
C VAL A 518 3.56 -21.73 -25.18
N PRO A 519 3.67 -20.49 -24.64
CA PRO A 519 3.97 -19.29 -25.43
C PRO A 519 5.35 -19.34 -26.10
N LYS A 520 5.37 -19.58 -27.43
CA LYS A 520 6.61 -19.72 -28.21
C LYS A 520 7.47 -18.44 -28.18
N SER A 521 8.72 -18.59 -27.77
CA SER A 521 9.73 -17.53 -27.62
C SER A 521 10.96 -17.84 -28.49
N ARG A 522 11.73 -16.81 -28.87
CA ARG A 522 13.10 -16.98 -29.44
C ARG A 522 14.17 -17.05 -28.35
N ASP A 523 13.84 -16.61 -27.16
CA ASP A 523 14.66 -16.63 -25.96
C ASP A 523 14.23 -17.85 -25.14
N VAL A 524 15.17 -18.80 -24.98
CA VAL A 524 14.93 -20.12 -24.40
C VAL A 524 14.63 -20.04 -22.90
N TYR A 525 15.29 -19.12 -22.18
CA TYR A 525 15.03 -18.86 -20.77
C TYR A 525 13.64 -18.25 -20.56
N LYS A 526 13.20 -17.42 -21.50
CA LYS A 526 11.84 -16.87 -21.49
C LYS A 526 10.77 -17.94 -21.81
N SER A 527 11.02 -18.90 -22.70
CA SER A 527 10.10 -20.02 -22.90
C SER A 527 10.09 -20.98 -21.71
N TRP A 528 11.23 -21.25 -21.08
CA TRP A 528 11.27 -22.05 -19.84
C TRP A 528 10.42 -21.37 -18.75
N GLY A 529 10.63 -20.08 -18.48
CA GLY A 529 9.86 -19.34 -17.48
C GLY A 529 8.37 -19.15 -17.82
N ALA A 530 7.98 -19.31 -19.08
CA ALA A 530 6.58 -19.39 -19.49
C ALA A 530 5.99 -20.81 -19.26
N THR A 531 6.76 -21.85 -19.56
CA THR A 531 6.37 -23.27 -19.36
C THR A 531 6.23 -23.58 -17.87
N GLU A 532 7.21 -23.21 -17.05
CA GLU A 532 7.18 -23.39 -15.59
C GLU A 532 5.97 -22.66 -14.95
N ARG A 533 5.60 -21.47 -15.46
CA ARG A 533 4.38 -20.78 -15.00
C ARG A 533 3.11 -21.47 -15.48
N LEU A 534 3.09 -22.07 -16.67
CA LEU A 534 1.95 -22.86 -17.17
C LEU A 534 1.77 -24.12 -16.30
N ARG A 535 2.82 -24.93 -16.09
CA ARG A 535 2.76 -26.10 -15.18
C ARG A 535 2.32 -25.73 -13.77
N ALA A 536 2.81 -24.63 -13.22
CA ALA A 536 2.36 -24.13 -11.92
C ALA A 536 0.90 -23.58 -11.92
N THR A 537 0.33 -23.24 -13.07
CA THR A 537 -1.11 -22.93 -13.20
C THR A 537 -1.94 -24.20 -13.29
N ASN A 538 -1.44 -25.25 -13.95
CA ASN A 538 -2.08 -26.56 -13.99
C ASN A 538 -2.06 -27.24 -12.60
N SER A 539 -0.92 -27.19 -11.89
CA SER A 539 -0.76 -27.73 -10.52
C SER A 539 -1.56 -26.99 -9.43
N ARG A 540 -2.37 -25.99 -9.81
CA ARG A 540 -3.06 -25.13 -8.86
C ARG A 540 -4.08 -25.88 -8.00
N ASN A 541 -4.80 -26.83 -8.60
CA ASN A 541 -5.68 -27.76 -7.89
C ASN A 541 -4.98 -29.13 -7.79
N PRO A 542 -5.27 -29.94 -6.77
CA PRO A 542 -4.87 -31.35 -6.79
C PRO A 542 -5.55 -32.06 -7.98
N ALA A 543 -4.78 -32.91 -8.65
CA ALA A 543 -5.27 -33.82 -9.68
C ALA A 543 -5.67 -35.18 -9.07
N ARG A 544 -6.26 -36.02 -9.91
CA ARG A 544 -6.61 -37.42 -9.64
C ARG A 544 -5.67 -38.38 -10.35
N ALA A 545 -5.64 -39.63 -9.90
CA ALA A 545 -4.98 -40.74 -10.60
C ALA A 545 -5.62 -41.08 -11.96
N THR A 546 -6.75 -40.43 -12.30
CA THR A 546 -7.49 -40.56 -13.57
C THR A 546 -7.36 -39.35 -14.50
N ASP A 547 -6.67 -38.28 -14.09
CA ASP A 547 -6.43 -37.08 -14.92
C ASP A 547 -5.22 -37.27 -15.86
N ASP A 548 -5.26 -36.64 -17.04
CA ASP A 548 -4.17 -36.61 -18.03
C ASP A 548 -3.18 -35.48 -17.67
N VAL A 549 -2.27 -35.82 -16.75
CA VAL A 549 -1.28 -34.93 -16.13
C VAL A 549 0.03 -34.93 -16.93
N LEU A 550 0.54 -33.74 -17.25
CA LEU A 550 1.80 -33.60 -17.98
C LEU A 550 3.02 -33.88 -17.08
N GLU A 551 4.08 -34.41 -17.70
CA GLU A 551 5.40 -34.67 -17.09
C GLU A 551 5.41 -35.74 -15.97
N ASP A 552 4.36 -36.57 -15.87
CA ASP A 552 4.21 -37.66 -14.87
C ASP A 552 4.43 -37.19 -13.41
N ASP A 553 4.06 -35.95 -13.09
CA ASP A 553 4.40 -35.29 -11.83
C ASP A 553 3.77 -35.95 -10.58
N PRO A 554 4.56 -36.64 -9.73
CA PRO A 554 4.04 -37.40 -8.59
C PRO A 554 3.47 -36.52 -7.46
N TYR A 555 3.67 -35.20 -7.50
CA TYR A 555 3.11 -34.27 -6.50
C TYR A 555 1.69 -33.80 -6.84
N ARG A 556 1.19 -34.06 -8.06
CA ARG A 556 -0.14 -33.58 -8.51
C ARG A 556 -1.30 -34.28 -7.82
N VAL A 557 -1.17 -35.57 -7.55
CA VAL A 557 -2.16 -36.36 -6.81
C VAL A 557 -1.81 -36.33 -5.33
N VAL A 558 -2.66 -35.68 -4.52
CA VAL A 558 -2.41 -35.48 -3.08
C VAL A 558 -3.13 -36.55 -2.28
N MET A 559 -2.35 -37.45 -1.65
CA MET A 559 -2.85 -38.55 -0.83
C MET A 559 -3.17 -38.05 0.59
N PHE A 560 -3.95 -38.82 1.37
CA PHE A 560 -4.27 -38.40 2.74
C PHE A 560 -3.02 -38.21 3.61
N SER A 561 -2.01 -39.05 3.41
CA SER A 561 -0.74 -38.99 4.15
C SER A 561 0.04 -37.68 3.95
N ASP A 562 -0.18 -36.96 2.86
CA ASP A 562 0.55 -35.71 2.57
C ASP A 562 -0.02 -34.51 3.35
N ILE A 563 -1.29 -34.62 3.76
CA ILE A 563 -2.06 -33.61 4.49
C ILE A 563 -2.38 -34.00 5.94
N GLU A 564 -2.23 -35.28 6.33
CA GLU A 564 -2.57 -35.81 7.66
C GLU A 564 -1.97 -34.96 8.81
N GLU A 565 -0.71 -34.56 8.70
CA GLU A 565 -0.04 -33.72 9.72
C GLU A 565 -0.52 -32.26 9.80
N LEU A 566 -1.29 -31.80 8.81
CA LEU A 566 -1.85 -30.43 8.75
C LEU A 566 -3.28 -30.34 9.29
N LEU A 567 -3.98 -31.48 9.41
CA LEU A 567 -5.39 -31.54 9.76
C LEU A 567 -5.60 -31.58 11.28
N PHE A 568 -6.75 -31.06 11.71
CA PHE A 568 -7.20 -31.09 13.10
C PHE A 568 -8.73 -31.19 13.16
N VAL A 569 -9.24 -31.91 14.17
CA VAL A 569 -10.67 -32.13 14.38
C VAL A 569 -11.19 -31.09 15.38
N ILE A 570 -12.09 -30.23 14.94
CA ILE A 570 -12.77 -29.25 15.81
C ILE A 570 -13.96 -29.96 16.50
N PRO A 571 -14.12 -29.90 17.84
CA PRO A 571 -15.29 -30.44 18.54
C PRO A 571 -16.59 -29.79 18.06
N SER A 572 -17.65 -30.59 17.95
CA SER A 572 -18.93 -30.15 17.34
C SER A 572 -19.66 -29.09 18.17
N GLU A 573 -19.33 -28.96 19.45
CA GLU A 573 -19.73 -27.90 20.37
C GLU A 573 -19.05 -26.55 20.07
N VAL A 574 -17.82 -26.58 19.54
CA VAL A 574 -17.01 -25.38 19.29
C VAL A 574 -17.28 -24.79 17.90
N ILE A 575 -17.58 -25.64 16.90
CA ILE A 575 -17.87 -25.23 15.51
C ILE A 575 -18.83 -24.02 15.41
N PRO A 576 -19.97 -23.95 16.14
CA PRO A 576 -20.89 -22.81 16.07
C PRO A 576 -20.29 -21.45 16.46
N SER A 577 -19.19 -21.43 17.24
CA SER A 577 -18.45 -20.21 17.61
C SER A 577 -17.25 -19.91 16.70
N LEU A 578 -16.75 -20.92 15.97
CA LEU A 578 -15.50 -20.84 15.21
C LEU A 578 -15.70 -20.71 13.69
N TRP A 579 -16.84 -21.18 13.14
CA TRP A 579 -17.03 -21.31 11.70
C TRP A 579 -16.82 -19.99 10.93
N ASN A 580 -17.21 -18.84 11.51
CA ASN A 580 -16.93 -17.51 10.96
C ASN A 580 -15.43 -17.26 10.76
N SER A 581 -14.62 -17.51 11.81
CA SER A 581 -13.16 -17.34 11.77
C SER A 581 -12.49 -18.35 10.80
N LEU A 582 -13.02 -19.57 10.66
CA LEU A 582 -12.55 -20.56 9.68
C LEU A 582 -12.88 -20.17 8.22
N VAL A 583 -14.07 -19.63 7.97
CA VAL A 583 -14.48 -19.13 6.64
C VAL A 583 -13.71 -17.87 6.27
N ASP A 584 -13.53 -16.93 7.19
CA ASP A 584 -12.71 -15.73 6.96
C ASP A 584 -11.25 -16.09 6.66
N ALA A 585 -10.71 -17.11 7.32
CA ALA A 585 -9.38 -17.63 7.00
C ALA A 585 -9.31 -18.27 5.60
N PHE A 586 -10.32 -19.04 5.18
CA PHE A 586 -10.41 -19.56 3.81
C PHE A 586 -10.50 -18.45 2.76
N LEU A 587 -11.30 -17.40 3.02
CA LEU A 587 -11.40 -16.22 2.15
C LEU A 587 -10.05 -15.50 2.04
N LEU A 588 -9.33 -15.34 3.16
CA LEU A 588 -7.99 -14.75 3.18
C LEU A 588 -6.96 -15.61 2.41
N PHE A 589 -7.00 -16.95 2.53
CA PHE A 589 -6.19 -17.83 1.70
C PHE A 589 -6.47 -17.57 0.22
N CYS A 590 -7.75 -17.54 -0.18
CA CYS A 590 -8.18 -17.27 -1.55
C CYS A 590 -7.73 -15.91 -2.09
N GLY A 591 -7.36 -14.93 -1.26
CA GLY A 591 -7.13 -13.55 -1.69
C GLY A 591 -8.45 -12.77 -1.87
N LEU A 592 -9.42 -13.06 -1.01
CA LEU A 592 -10.70 -12.36 -0.88
C LEU A 592 -10.78 -11.69 0.51
N PRO A 593 -11.58 -10.62 0.66
CA PRO A 593 -11.76 -9.96 1.95
C PRO A 593 -12.67 -10.77 2.87
N THR A 594 -12.39 -10.73 4.17
CA THR A 594 -13.19 -11.35 5.24
C THR A 594 -14.66 -10.94 5.17
N ALA A 595 -15.56 -11.87 5.42
CA ALA A 595 -17.00 -11.63 5.52
C ALA A 595 -17.41 -11.10 6.92
N PHE A 596 -16.79 -11.58 8.00
CA PHE A 596 -17.29 -11.35 9.37
C PHE A 596 -16.36 -10.50 10.25
N ARG A 597 -15.03 -10.74 10.21
CA ARG A 597 -13.99 -10.16 11.07
C ARG A 597 -14.34 -10.26 12.57
N THR A 598 -14.67 -11.47 13.03
CA THR A 598 -15.18 -11.74 14.39
C THR A 598 -14.13 -11.84 15.50
N SER A 599 -12.84 -11.94 15.17
CA SER A 599 -11.78 -12.23 16.15
C SER A 599 -10.47 -11.48 15.86
N ASP A 600 -9.74 -11.14 16.93
CA ASP A 600 -8.39 -10.59 16.90
C ASP A 600 -7.44 -11.43 16.02
N TRP A 601 -7.59 -12.76 16.02
CA TRP A 601 -6.82 -13.67 15.16
C TRP A 601 -7.07 -13.42 13.67
N THR A 602 -8.32 -13.08 13.32
CA THR A 602 -8.70 -12.73 11.94
C THR A 602 -8.12 -11.37 11.56
N GLU A 603 -8.21 -10.34 12.41
CA GLU A 603 -7.57 -9.05 12.11
C GLU A 603 -6.03 -9.17 12.05
N ALA A 604 -5.40 -9.98 12.90
CA ALA A 604 -3.98 -10.25 12.80
C ALA A 604 -3.60 -10.97 11.49
N ALA A 605 -4.47 -11.82 10.94
CA ALA A 605 -4.28 -12.47 9.65
C ALA A 605 -4.43 -11.48 8.48
N GLU A 606 -5.44 -10.62 8.51
CA GLU A 606 -5.65 -9.55 7.52
C GLU A 606 -4.46 -8.57 7.44
N ASN A 607 -3.73 -8.38 8.54
CA ASN A 607 -2.55 -7.52 8.60
C ASN A 607 -1.21 -8.29 8.43
N ASP A 608 -1.21 -9.62 8.24
CA ASP A 608 0.03 -10.39 8.10
C ASP A 608 0.62 -10.30 6.68
N THR A 609 1.93 -10.05 6.64
CA THR A 609 2.69 -9.78 5.42
C THR A 609 2.81 -10.96 4.45
N VAL A 610 2.62 -12.19 4.94
CA VAL A 610 2.65 -13.43 4.14
C VAL A 610 1.25 -13.74 3.60
N ILE A 611 0.20 -13.43 4.37
CA ILE A 611 -1.20 -13.73 4.04
C ILE A 611 -1.74 -12.75 2.98
N MET A 612 -1.50 -11.44 3.18
CA MET A 612 -2.07 -10.42 2.29
C MET A 612 -1.38 -10.41 0.92
N SER A 613 -2.14 -10.71 -0.14
CA SER A 613 -1.61 -11.08 -1.47
C SER A 613 -2.56 -10.63 -2.59
N ASN A 614 -2.24 -11.00 -3.84
CA ASN A 614 -3.06 -10.79 -5.04
C ASN A 614 -3.19 -9.32 -5.49
N MET A 615 -2.06 -8.58 -5.49
CA MET A 615 -2.01 -7.16 -5.91
C MET A 615 -2.06 -6.94 -7.43
N ARG A 616 -2.94 -7.64 -8.15
CA ARG A 616 -2.96 -7.69 -9.63
C ARG A 616 -3.44 -6.40 -10.30
N LEU A 617 -4.32 -5.63 -9.68
CA LEU A 617 -4.71 -4.30 -10.18
C LEU A 617 -3.59 -3.28 -9.89
N PHE A 618 -2.90 -3.38 -8.77
CA PHE A 618 -1.71 -2.56 -8.47
C PHE A 618 -0.56 -2.87 -9.43
N GLU A 619 -0.39 -4.14 -9.84
CA GLU A 619 0.53 -4.53 -10.90
C GLU A 619 0.19 -3.81 -12.23
N LYS A 620 -1.11 -3.69 -12.57
CA LYS A 620 -1.60 -2.89 -13.71
C LYS A 620 -1.42 -1.38 -13.52
N ASP A 621 -1.67 -0.83 -12.33
CA ASP A 621 -1.47 0.60 -12.00
C ASP A 621 -0.01 1.03 -12.17
N VAL A 622 0.91 0.15 -11.78
CA VAL A 622 2.36 0.34 -11.88
C VAL A 622 2.85 0.30 -13.33
N LEU A 623 2.32 -0.63 -14.13
CA LEU A 623 2.73 -0.83 -15.52
C LEU A 623 2.18 0.23 -16.48
N GLN A 624 1.07 0.89 -16.12
CA GLN A 624 0.60 2.06 -16.85
C GLN A 624 1.70 3.11 -16.94
N MET A 625 1.92 3.63 -18.15
CA MET A 625 2.67 4.87 -18.31
C MET A 625 1.84 6.00 -17.69
N PRO A 626 2.45 7.01 -17.04
CA PRO A 626 1.71 8.21 -16.71
C PRO A 626 1.19 8.78 -18.03
N ASN A 627 -0.13 8.86 -18.19
CA ASN A 627 -0.73 9.50 -19.36
C ASN A 627 -0.09 10.89 -19.51
N GLU A 628 0.22 11.30 -20.75
CA GLU A 628 0.40 12.73 -21.02
C GLU A 628 -0.80 13.45 -20.42
N THR A 629 -0.56 14.48 -19.61
CA THR A 629 -1.54 14.99 -18.65
C THR A 629 -2.83 15.38 -19.38
N ASP A 630 -3.79 14.46 -19.36
CA ASP A 630 -5.03 14.61 -20.09
C ASP A 630 -5.72 15.85 -19.54
N VAL A 631 -6.10 16.78 -20.42
CA VAL A 631 -6.54 18.14 -20.03
C VAL A 631 -8.00 18.13 -19.56
N LEU A 632 -8.37 17.01 -18.92
CA LEU A 632 -9.51 16.83 -18.05
C LEU A 632 -9.33 17.72 -16.83
N ASP A 633 -10.05 18.83 -16.87
CA ASP A 633 -10.36 19.72 -15.75
C ASP A 633 -10.43 18.96 -14.41
N GLU A 634 -9.60 19.34 -13.42
CA GLU A 634 -9.52 18.70 -12.10
C GLU A 634 -10.86 18.68 -11.34
N THR A 635 -11.83 19.50 -11.75
CA THR A 635 -13.20 19.47 -11.21
C THR A 635 -14.02 18.26 -11.67
N LYS A 636 -13.61 17.59 -12.75
CA LYS A 636 -14.35 16.47 -13.38
C LYS A 636 -13.75 15.08 -13.10
N ARG A 637 -12.55 15.00 -12.52
CA ARG A 637 -11.91 13.74 -12.17
C ARG A 637 -12.67 13.07 -11.01
N VAL A 638 -13.12 11.84 -11.19
CA VAL A 638 -13.75 11.02 -10.13
C VAL A 638 -12.72 10.41 -9.17
N PRO A 639 -13.12 9.96 -7.97
CA PRO A 639 -12.28 9.14 -7.09
C PRO A 639 -11.86 7.82 -7.77
N VAL A 640 -10.78 7.20 -7.30
CA VAL A 640 -10.34 5.88 -7.77
C VAL A 640 -11.00 4.79 -6.92
N PHE A 641 -12.14 4.27 -7.38
CA PHE A 641 -12.95 3.31 -6.63
C PHE A 641 -12.41 1.86 -6.63
N LYS A 642 -11.63 1.49 -7.64
CA LYS A 642 -11.10 0.13 -7.82
C LYS A 642 -9.71 0.01 -7.20
N GLN A 643 -9.55 -0.83 -6.16
CA GLN A 643 -8.30 -0.93 -5.39
C GLN A 643 -8.10 -2.31 -4.73
N ASP A 644 -7.01 -3.00 -5.10
CA ASP A 644 -6.46 -4.10 -4.27
C ASP A 644 -5.98 -3.59 -2.90
N ALA A 645 -5.82 -4.50 -1.94
CA ALA A 645 -5.48 -4.20 -0.55
C ALA A 645 -6.47 -3.21 0.12
N SER A 646 -7.72 -3.18 -0.39
CA SER A 646 -8.84 -2.46 0.21
C SER A 646 -9.02 -2.86 1.68
N ARG A 647 -8.98 -1.86 2.57
CA ARG A 647 -9.23 -1.99 4.01
C ARG A 647 -10.41 -1.10 4.37
N TYR A 648 -11.50 -1.71 4.82
CA TYR A 648 -12.70 -1.10 5.40
C TYR A 648 -13.57 -2.19 6.05
N ALA A 649 -14.63 -1.81 6.76
CA ALA A 649 -15.73 -2.70 7.13
C ALA A 649 -16.72 -2.88 5.95
N LEU A 650 -17.38 -4.03 5.89
CA LEU A 650 -18.31 -4.38 4.80
C LEU A 650 -19.75 -3.90 5.06
N SER A 651 -20.49 -3.68 3.98
CA SER A 651 -21.94 -3.49 3.95
C SER A 651 -22.51 -4.02 2.63
N ALA A 652 -23.83 -4.19 2.54
CA ALA A 652 -24.50 -4.59 1.30
C ALA A 652 -24.19 -3.63 0.13
N ASP A 653 -24.14 -2.32 0.38
CA ASP A 653 -23.81 -1.30 -0.64
C ASP A 653 -22.39 -1.43 -1.22
N LEU A 654 -21.46 -2.05 -0.47
CA LEU A 654 -20.10 -2.33 -0.93
C LEU A 654 -20.03 -3.68 -1.63
N LEU A 655 -20.66 -4.72 -1.07
CA LEU A 655 -20.72 -6.05 -1.67
C LEU A 655 -21.37 -6.05 -3.06
N PHE A 656 -22.42 -5.24 -3.25
CA PHE A 656 -23.18 -5.13 -4.49
C PHE A 656 -22.97 -3.78 -5.21
N ALA A 657 -21.84 -3.11 -4.94
CA ALA A 657 -21.48 -1.82 -5.51
C ALA A 657 -21.44 -1.84 -7.06
N GLY A 658 -22.01 -0.80 -7.67
CA GLY A 658 -21.80 -0.46 -9.09
C GLY A 658 -20.40 0.13 -9.36
N PRO A 659 -20.08 0.45 -10.63
CA PRO A 659 -18.77 0.97 -11.02
C PRO A 659 -18.42 2.35 -10.41
N ASP A 660 -19.43 3.11 -9.99
CA ASP A 660 -19.30 4.46 -9.44
C ASP A 660 -19.07 4.49 -7.90
N TRP A 661 -18.81 3.33 -7.28
CA TRP A 661 -18.53 3.22 -5.85
C TRP A 661 -17.48 2.14 -5.54
N PHE A 662 -16.97 2.15 -4.31
CA PHE A 662 -15.94 1.20 -3.86
C PHE A 662 -16.49 -0.22 -3.78
N SER A 663 -15.78 -1.18 -4.39
CA SER A 663 -16.13 -2.61 -4.34
C SER A 663 -14.97 -3.44 -3.75
N PRO A 664 -15.24 -4.33 -2.78
CA PRO A 664 -14.24 -5.23 -2.19
C PRO A 664 -13.72 -6.26 -3.20
N PHE A 665 -14.48 -6.53 -4.28
CA PHE A 665 -14.13 -7.45 -5.36
C PHE A 665 -13.51 -6.73 -6.58
N SER A 666 -13.08 -5.47 -6.40
CA SER A 666 -12.61 -4.62 -7.50
C SER A 666 -11.33 -5.09 -8.19
N GLY A 667 -10.47 -5.87 -7.51
CA GLY A 667 -9.35 -6.59 -8.12
C GLY A 667 -9.85 -7.64 -9.13
N TRP A 668 -10.38 -8.76 -8.62
CA TRP A 668 -10.97 -9.88 -9.38
C TRP A 668 -11.88 -9.48 -10.56
N THR A 669 -12.74 -8.47 -10.40
CA THR A 669 -13.62 -7.95 -11.47
C THR A 669 -12.89 -7.18 -12.58
N SER A 670 -11.64 -6.78 -12.35
CA SER A 670 -10.82 -5.95 -13.23
C SER A 670 -9.52 -6.63 -13.68
N THR A 671 -9.20 -7.80 -13.12
CA THR A 671 -7.99 -8.57 -13.42
C THR A 671 -8.34 -9.91 -14.08
N SER A 672 -8.77 -10.91 -13.31
CA SER A 672 -9.23 -12.21 -13.78
C SER A 672 -10.07 -12.92 -12.71
N LYS A 673 -11.07 -13.71 -13.13
CA LYS A 673 -11.83 -14.62 -12.25
C LYS A 673 -11.19 -16.01 -12.16
N GLU A 674 -10.41 -16.36 -13.17
CA GLU A 674 -9.93 -17.71 -13.44
C GLU A 674 -8.45 -17.87 -13.11
N SER A 675 -7.62 -16.82 -13.24
CA SER A 675 -6.15 -16.92 -13.07
C SER A 675 -5.59 -16.25 -11.81
N ASP A 676 -6.42 -15.57 -11.02
CA ASP A 676 -6.01 -14.83 -9.83
C ASP A 676 -6.39 -15.58 -8.55
N GLY A 677 -5.68 -15.33 -7.44
CA GLY A 677 -5.84 -16.04 -6.15
C GLY A 677 -5.43 -17.54 -6.19
N PRO A 678 -5.33 -18.22 -5.04
CA PRO A 678 -5.03 -19.66 -5.01
C PRO A 678 -6.04 -20.58 -5.69
N VAL A 679 -7.34 -20.29 -5.63
CA VAL A 679 -8.40 -21.07 -6.29
C VAL A 679 -9.28 -20.16 -7.16
N PRO A 680 -9.87 -20.66 -8.26
CA PRO A 680 -10.70 -19.83 -9.13
C PRO A 680 -11.99 -19.41 -8.41
N LEU A 681 -12.59 -18.29 -8.82
CA LEU A 681 -13.80 -17.76 -8.18
C LEU A 681 -15.01 -18.71 -8.31
N THR A 682 -14.99 -19.62 -9.28
CA THR A 682 -15.91 -20.76 -9.42
C THR A 682 -15.82 -21.73 -8.26
N ALA A 683 -14.60 -22.10 -7.85
CA ALA A 683 -14.39 -23.00 -6.72
C ALA A 683 -14.82 -22.36 -5.39
N VAL A 684 -14.50 -21.07 -5.17
CA VAL A 684 -15.00 -20.33 -3.99
C VAL A 684 -16.54 -20.32 -3.97
N SER A 685 -17.16 -20.00 -5.11
CA SER A 685 -18.62 -20.04 -5.29
C SER A 685 -19.22 -21.42 -5.00
N ASN A 686 -18.58 -22.51 -5.42
CA ASN A 686 -18.99 -23.88 -5.08
C ASN A 686 -18.86 -24.17 -3.58
N THR A 687 -17.72 -23.83 -2.96
CA THR A 687 -17.44 -24.00 -1.52
C THR A 687 -18.47 -23.29 -0.65
N LEU A 688 -18.70 -22.00 -0.85
CA LEU A 688 -19.68 -21.22 -0.07
C LEU A 688 -21.11 -21.74 -0.28
N ARG A 689 -21.45 -22.22 -1.49
CA ARG A 689 -22.76 -22.84 -1.77
C ARG A 689 -22.93 -24.23 -1.13
N LEU A 690 -21.85 -24.97 -0.88
CA LEU A 690 -21.92 -26.23 -0.14
C LEU A 690 -22.08 -25.96 1.38
N MET A 691 -21.31 -25.02 1.92
CA MET A 691 -21.43 -24.57 3.31
C MET A 691 -22.83 -24.07 3.65
N LEU A 692 -23.51 -23.34 2.76
CA LEU A 692 -24.90 -22.90 2.97
C LEU A 692 -25.94 -24.05 3.05
N LYS A 693 -25.57 -25.30 2.73
CA LYS A 693 -26.43 -26.47 3.01
C LYS A 693 -26.29 -26.96 4.46
N SER A 694 -25.19 -26.64 5.15
CA SER A 694 -24.98 -27.04 6.54
C SER A 694 -25.75 -26.14 7.52
N LYS A 695 -26.00 -26.65 8.72
CA LYS A 695 -26.79 -25.92 9.73
C LYS A 695 -25.96 -24.77 10.32
N GLY A 696 -26.54 -23.58 10.40
CA GLY A 696 -25.96 -22.41 11.09
C GLY A 696 -25.33 -21.37 10.17
N CYS A 697 -24.85 -21.73 8.98
CA CYS A 697 -24.09 -20.82 8.10
C CYS A 697 -24.92 -19.73 7.39
N GLN A 698 -26.18 -19.50 7.77
CA GLN A 698 -27.12 -18.63 7.05
C GLN A 698 -26.69 -17.15 6.95
N GLU A 699 -25.92 -16.65 7.92
CA GLU A 699 -25.39 -15.28 7.93
C GLU A 699 -24.45 -15.01 6.73
N MET A 700 -23.83 -16.05 6.18
CA MET A 700 -22.97 -15.98 4.99
C MET A 700 -23.74 -15.70 3.69
N ALA A 701 -25.07 -15.84 3.68
CA ALA A 701 -25.86 -15.89 2.44
C ALA A 701 -25.79 -14.60 1.59
N GLU A 702 -25.63 -13.43 2.22
CA GLU A 702 -25.38 -12.16 1.50
C GLU A 702 -24.02 -12.14 0.79
N TYR A 703 -22.95 -12.57 1.48
CA TYR A 703 -21.60 -12.63 0.91
C TYR A 703 -21.51 -13.69 -0.20
N SER A 704 -22.10 -14.87 0.03
CA SER A 704 -22.17 -15.95 -0.97
C SER A 704 -22.92 -15.51 -2.23
N LEU A 705 -24.04 -14.76 -2.07
CA LEU A 705 -24.73 -14.14 -3.20
C LEU A 705 -23.85 -13.11 -3.91
N ALA A 706 -23.09 -12.29 -3.19
CA ALA A 706 -22.18 -11.31 -3.81
C ALA A 706 -21.08 -11.99 -4.66
N ILE A 707 -20.48 -13.07 -4.18
CA ILE A 707 -19.53 -13.89 -4.97
C ILE A 707 -20.22 -14.52 -6.19
N ASP A 708 -21.43 -15.07 -6.05
CA ASP A 708 -22.20 -15.64 -7.16
C ASP A 708 -22.59 -14.59 -8.22
N VAL A 709 -22.91 -13.35 -7.80
CA VAL A 709 -23.22 -12.21 -8.68
C VAL A 709 -21.97 -11.73 -9.41
N VAL A 710 -20.85 -11.53 -8.70
CA VAL A 710 -19.57 -11.15 -9.30
C VAL A 710 -19.12 -12.19 -10.32
N ASN A 711 -19.25 -13.48 -9.99
CA ASN A 711 -18.82 -14.57 -10.85
C ASN A 711 -19.76 -14.76 -12.06
N TYR A 712 -21.07 -14.87 -11.83
CA TYR A 712 -22.07 -15.16 -12.86
C TYR A 712 -23.23 -14.14 -12.87
N PRO A 713 -23.03 -12.89 -13.36
CA PRO A 713 -24.04 -11.82 -13.35
C PRO A 713 -25.40 -12.20 -13.97
N ASN A 714 -25.38 -13.05 -15.01
CA ASN A 714 -26.59 -13.53 -15.70
C ASN A 714 -27.46 -14.46 -14.83
N ASN A 715 -26.91 -15.03 -13.76
CA ASN A 715 -27.58 -16.00 -12.89
C ASN A 715 -28.14 -15.37 -11.59
N THR A 716 -27.94 -14.08 -11.32
CA THR A 716 -28.40 -13.36 -10.10
C THR A 716 -29.82 -13.74 -9.69
N LYS A 717 -30.80 -13.52 -10.57
CA LYS A 717 -32.22 -13.88 -10.39
C LYS A 717 -32.50 -15.35 -10.06
N LYS A 718 -31.66 -16.29 -10.50
CA LYS A 718 -31.77 -17.73 -10.17
C LYS A 718 -31.17 -18.04 -8.80
N ARG A 719 -29.99 -17.47 -8.49
CA ARG A 719 -29.27 -17.69 -7.23
C ARG A 719 -29.99 -17.03 -6.05
N ALA A 720 -30.32 -15.75 -6.16
CA ALA A 720 -31.05 -15.01 -5.12
C ALA A 720 -32.39 -15.66 -4.76
N LYS A 721 -33.18 -16.07 -5.77
CA LYS A 721 -34.46 -16.76 -5.53
C LYS A 721 -34.30 -18.16 -4.91
N ALA A 722 -33.15 -18.82 -5.05
CA ALA A 722 -32.89 -20.08 -4.35
C ALA A 722 -32.65 -19.82 -2.85
N LEU A 723 -31.86 -18.80 -2.51
CA LEU A 723 -31.60 -18.40 -1.12
C LEU A 723 -32.86 -17.86 -0.42
N ILE A 724 -33.61 -16.98 -1.09
CA ILE A 724 -34.90 -16.45 -0.59
C ILE A 724 -35.96 -17.56 -0.44
N LYS A 725 -35.83 -18.69 -1.15
CA LYS A 725 -36.71 -19.86 -0.93
C LYS A 725 -36.32 -20.65 0.33
N GLN A 726 -35.06 -20.60 0.77
CA GLN A 726 -34.60 -21.23 2.01
C GLN A 726 -34.97 -20.39 3.24
N ASP A 727 -34.84 -19.07 3.14
CA ASP A 727 -35.32 -18.11 4.15
C ASP A 727 -36.15 -16.99 3.49
N PRO A 728 -37.50 -17.17 3.41
CA PRO A 728 -38.40 -16.17 2.86
C PRO A 728 -38.56 -14.91 3.73
N THR A 729 -38.09 -14.94 4.98
CA THR A 729 -38.24 -13.89 5.99
C THR A 729 -37.04 -12.96 6.09
N ASN A 730 -35.88 -13.33 5.55
CA ASN A 730 -34.66 -12.53 5.62
C ASN A 730 -34.69 -11.32 4.67
N LEU A 731 -35.13 -10.17 5.20
CA LEU A 731 -35.18 -8.88 4.50
C LEU A 731 -33.82 -8.44 3.91
N LYS A 732 -32.69 -8.83 4.51
CA LYS A 732 -31.36 -8.49 3.98
C LYS A 732 -31.10 -9.18 2.64
N LEU A 733 -31.56 -10.43 2.46
CA LEU A 733 -31.43 -11.15 1.18
C LEU A 733 -32.25 -10.50 0.05
N TYR A 734 -33.42 -9.93 0.36
CA TYR A 734 -34.16 -9.14 -0.64
C TYR A 734 -33.41 -7.84 -0.97
N ASN A 735 -32.80 -7.18 0.02
CA ASN A 735 -32.00 -5.97 -0.21
C ASN A 735 -30.77 -6.26 -1.08
N ALA A 736 -30.04 -7.33 -0.77
CA ALA A 736 -28.91 -7.85 -1.54
C ALA A 736 -29.30 -8.19 -2.98
N TYR A 737 -30.42 -8.92 -3.17
CA TYR A 737 -30.94 -9.24 -4.49
C TYR A 737 -31.33 -8.00 -5.29
N ALA A 738 -31.97 -7.01 -4.66
CA ALA A 738 -32.32 -5.76 -5.31
C ALA A 738 -31.06 -5.00 -5.77
N LEU A 739 -30.08 -4.79 -4.87
CA LEU A 739 -28.81 -4.14 -5.18
C LEU A 739 -28.04 -4.85 -6.31
N ALA A 740 -28.05 -6.19 -6.32
CA ALA A 740 -27.45 -6.98 -7.40
C ALA A 740 -28.14 -6.78 -8.76
N GLU A 741 -29.46 -6.61 -8.79
CA GLU A 741 -30.17 -6.28 -10.03
C GLU A 741 -29.95 -4.81 -10.43
N PHE A 742 -29.77 -3.87 -9.49
CA PHE A 742 -29.38 -2.48 -9.82
C PHE A 742 -27.97 -2.39 -10.40
N SER A 743 -26.97 -3.08 -9.84
CA SER A 743 -25.60 -3.08 -10.38
C SER A 743 -25.49 -3.83 -11.72
N ASN A 744 -26.38 -4.80 -11.98
CA ASN A 744 -26.61 -5.40 -13.31
C ASN A 744 -27.36 -4.47 -14.30
N GLY A 745 -27.85 -3.30 -13.87
CA GLY A 745 -28.62 -2.35 -14.71
C GLY A 745 -30.13 -2.64 -14.80
N ASN A 746 -30.64 -3.67 -14.14
CA ASN A 746 -32.04 -4.09 -14.15
C ASN A 746 -32.90 -3.34 -13.11
N ALA A 747 -32.80 -2.00 -13.07
CA ALA A 747 -33.38 -1.16 -12.02
C ALA A 747 -34.88 -1.42 -11.75
N GLY A 748 -35.68 -1.67 -12.79
CA GLY A 748 -37.11 -2.01 -12.65
C GLY A 748 -37.38 -3.34 -11.92
N ILE A 749 -36.46 -4.31 -11.99
CA ILE A 749 -36.55 -5.54 -11.18
C ILE A 749 -36.15 -5.24 -9.74
N GLY A 750 -35.07 -4.48 -9.52
CA GLY A 750 -34.63 -4.06 -8.19
C GLY A 750 -35.74 -3.33 -7.40
N LEU A 751 -36.42 -2.36 -8.01
CA LEU A 751 -37.55 -1.66 -7.41
C LEU A 751 -38.73 -2.60 -7.09
N GLN A 752 -39.05 -3.56 -7.95
CA GLN A 752 -40.08 -4.57 -7.67
C GLN A 752 -39.72 -5.44 -6.47
N VAL A 753 -38.45 -5.88 -6.35
CA VAL A 753 -37.96 -6.68 -5.22
C VAL A 753 -38.08 -5.90 -3.91
N ILE A 754 -37.60 -4.65 -3.88
CA ILE A 754 -37.72 -3.77 -2.70
C ILE A 754 -39.20 -3.57 -2.34
N GLY A 755 -40.07 -3.27 -3.31
CA GLY A 755 -41.50 -3.11 -3.08
C GLY A 755 -42.16 -4.36 -2.48
N THR A 756 -41.80 -5.55 -2.96
CA THR A 756 -42.31 -6.81 -2.35
C THR A 756 -41.78 -7.03 -0.93
N ALA A 757 -40.51 -6.73 -0.65
CA ALA A 757 -39.93 -6.88 0.67
C ALA A 757 -40.46 -5.85 1.67
N ALA A 758 -40.74 -4.62 1.24
CA ALA A 758 -41.37 -3.57 2.05
C ALA A 758 -42.80 -3.93 2.51
N ALA A 759 -43.49 -4.79 1.77
CA ALA A 759 -44.77 -5.37 2.17
C ALA A 759 -44.64 -6.52 3.18
N LEU A 760 -43.46 -7.16 3.29
CA LEU A 760 -43.18 -8.24 4.27
C LEU A 760 -42.77 -7.71 5.66
N ILE A 761 -42.41 -6.42 5.79
CA ILE A 761 -42.03 -5.82 7.08
C ILE A 761 -43.26 -5.77 8.01
N THR A 762 -43.40 -6.75 8.90
CA THR A 762 -44.42 -6.76 9.95
C THR A 762 -43.88 -6.16 11.26
N THR A 763 -44.75 -5.89 12.23
CA THR A 763 -44.33 -5.52 13.59
C THR A 763 -43.47 -6.59 14.28
N SER A 764 -43.54 -7.85 13.83
CA SER A 764 -42.72 -8.98 14.27
C SER A 764 -41.45 -9.22 13.44
N SER A 765 -41.25 -8.53 12.31
CA SER A 765 -40.07 -8.66 11.44
C SER A 765 -39.52 -7.27 11.09
N ARG A 766 -38.82 -6.67 12.07
CA ARG A 766 -38.17 -5.35 11.94
C ARG A 766 -36.69 -5.42 11.57
N THR A 767 -36.04 -6.56 11.83
CA THR A 767 -34.60 -6.79 11.61
C THR A 767 -34.21 -6.60 10.14
N GLY A 768 -33.42 -5.56 9.87
CA GLY A 768 -33.02 -5.17 8.50
C GLY A 768 -34.05 -4.32 7.73
N GLY A 769 -35.24 -4.05 8.30
CA GLY A 769 -36.26 -3.22 7.67
C GLY A 769 -35.79 -1.79 7.38
N SER A 770 -35.11 -1.14 8.34
CA SER A 770 -34.51 0.18 8.15
C SER A 770 -33.47 0.20 7.01
N THR A 771 -32.68 -0.88 6.87
CA THR A 771 -31.67 -1.01 5.80
C THR A 771 -32.30 -1.08 4.42
N LEU A 772 -33.43 -1.79 4.27
CA LEU A 772 -34.20 -1.84 3.02
C LEU A 772 -34.75 -0.45 2.64
N TRP A 773 -35.32 0.28 3.61
CA TRP A 773 -35.83 1.64 3.38
C TRP A 773 -34.73 2.65 3.07
N ASN A 774 -33.58 2.57 3.75
CA ASN A 774 -32.42 3.39 3.42
C ASN A 774 -31.91 3.11 2.02
N THR A 775 -31.85 1.84 1.61
CA THR A 775 -31.45 1.45 0.26
C THR A 775 -32.41 2.02 -0.78
N TRP A 776 -33.73 1.96 -0.54
CA TRP A 776 -34.73 2.62 -1.41
C TRP A 776 -34.54 4.14 -1.45
N ALA A 777 -34.35 4.80 -0.29
CA ALA A 777 -34.10 6.24 -0.23
C ALA A 777 -32.84 6.65 -1.01
N TRP A 778 -31.75 5.87 -0.91
CA TRP A 778 -30.53 6.06 -1.70
C TRP A 778 -30.76 5.92 -3.21
N LEU A 779 -31.58 4.97 -3.66
CA LEU A 779 -31.90 4.79 -5.08
C LEU A 779 -32.71 5.98 -5.62
N GLU A 780 -33.72 6.42 -4.89
CA GLU A 780 -34.52 7.61 -5.22
C GLU A 780 -33.63 8.88 -5.23
N LEU A 781 -32.68 9.02 -4.29
CA LEU A 781 -31.65 10.07 -4.31
C LEU A 781 -30.76 9.98 -5.56
N HIS A 782 -30.29 8.80 -5.94
CA HIS A 782 -29.43 8.63 -7.10
C HIS A 782 -30.15 8.99 -8.41
N GLU A 783 -31.46 8.75 -8.53
CA GLU A 783 -32.29 9.26 -9.65
C GLU A 783 -32.55 10.78 -9.57
N GLY A 784 -32.45 11.38 -8.38
CA GLY A 784 -32.73 12.81 -8.13
C GLY A 784 -34.12 13.08 -7.53
N ASN A 785 -34.87 12.05 -7.19
CA ASN A 785 -36.23 12.10 -6.64
C ASN A 785 -36.23 12.49 -5.14
N ASN A 786 -35.65 13.64 -4.78
CA ASN A 786 -35.50 14.10 -3.39
C ASN A 786 -36.81 14.02 -2.56
N ALA A 787 -37.97 14.30 -3.19
CA ALA A 787 -39.29 14.18 -2.55
C ALA A 787 -39.71 12.72 -2.27
N GLN A 788 -39.36 11.77 -3.13
CA GLN A 788 -39.62 10.34 -2.88
C GLN A 788 -38.68 9.79 -1.82
N ALA A 789 -37.40 10.18 -1.83
CA ALA A 789 -36.45 9.80 -0.79
C ALA A 789 -36.96 10.19 0.61
N LEU A 790 -37.52 11.40 0.78
CA LEU A 790 -38.21 11.81 2.01
C LEU A 790 -39.37 10.87 2.38
N VAL A 791 -40.23 10.49 1.41
CA VAL A 791 -41.35 9.55 1.63
C VAL A 791 -40.84 8.17 2.07
N ARG A 792 -39.78 7.63 1.45
CA ARG A 792 -39.17 6.33 1.85
C ARG A 792 -38.58 6.39 3.27
N ILE A 793 -37.94 7.51 3.64
CA ILE A 793 -37.44 7.71 5.00
C ILE A 793 -38.61 7.79 5.99
N CYS A 794 -39.68 8.54 5.70
CA CYS A 794 -40.87 8.57 6.56
C CYS A 794 -41.52 7.19 6.75
N ALA A 795 -41.54 6.35 5.70
CA ALA A 795 -42.09 4.99 5.73
C ALA A 795 -41.38 4.01 6.69
N THR A 796 -40.18 4.35 7.19
CA THR A 796 -39.55 3.63 8.32
C THR A 796 -40.31 3.76 9.64
N THR A 797 -41.00 4.89 9.84
CA THR A 797 -41.64 5.27 11.12
C THR A 797 -43.14 5.17 11.11
N ASP A 798 -43.77 5.33 9.94
CA ASP A 798 -45.22 5.41 9.80
C ASP A 798 -45.68 4.62 8.57
N GLU A 799 -46.41 3.53 8.81
CA GLU A 799 -46.74 2.53 7.80
C GLU A 799 -47.68 3.06 6.71
N SER A 800 -48.34 4.19 6.95
CA SER A 800 -49.19 4.86 5.95
C SER A 800 -48.41 5.32 4.71
N TRP A 801 -47.09 5.54 4.82
CA TRP A 801 -46.26 6.04 3.72
C TRP A 801 -45.70 4.96 2.80
N ARG A 802 -45.80 3.67 3.17
CA ARG A 802 -45.23 2.56 2.38
C ARG A 802 -45.77 2.51 0.94
N ASN A 803 -47.03 2.90 0.76
CA ASN A 803 -47.73 2.94 -0.53
C ASN A 803 -47.99 4.38 -1.04
N ALA A 804 -47.39 5.40 -0.42
CA ALA A 804 -47.66 6.80 -0.78
C ALA A 804 -47.01 7.19 -2.12
N SER A 805 -47.80 7.86 -2.96
CA SER A 805 -47.33 8.59 -4.14
C SER A 805 -46.66 9.92 -3.77
N ALA A 806 -46.12 10.63 -4.77
CA ALA A 806 -45.16 11.75 -4.69
C ALA A 806 -45.55 13.05 -3.94
N THR A 807 -46.46 12.98 -2.97
CA THR A 807 -46.79 14.07 -2.03
C THR A 807 -45.66 14.26 -1.02
N THR A 808 -45.07 15.46 -0.98
CA THR A 808 -44.08 15.83 0.05
C THR A 808 -44.72 15.78 1.44
N PRO A 809 -44.11 15.09 2.44
CA PRO A 809 -44.65 15.05 3.80
C PRO A 809 -44.69 16.44 4.44
N SER A 810 -45.68 16.68 5.29
CA SER A 810 -45.86 17.97 5.96
C SER A 810 -44.81 18.22 7.05
N PRO A 811 -44.55 19.48 7.45
CA PRO A 811 -43.59 19.77 8.52
C PRO A 811 -43.87 19.06 9.85
N SER A 812 -45.14 18.82 10.20
CA SER A 812 -45.50 18.07 11.41
C SER A 812 -45.29 16.55 11.26
N GLN A 813 -45.42 16.01 10.05
CA GLN A 813 -45.12 14.61 9.74
C GLN A 813 -43.59 14.36 9.74
N LEU A 814 -42.81 15.28 9.17
CA LEU A 814 -41.35 15.28 9.24
C LEU A 814 -40.84 15.36 10.69
N LEU A 815 -41.43 16.23 11.52
CA LEU A 815 -41.09 16.37 12.93
C LEU A 815 -41.42 15.09 13.73
N LYS A 816 -42.59 14.47 13.48
CA LYS A 816 -42.97 13.17 14.06
C LYS A 816 -41.98 12.07 13.66
N ALA A 817 -41.59 11.99 12.38
CA ALA A 817 -40.62 11.00 11.89
C ALA A 817 -39.24 11.20 12.54
N TYR A 818 -38.76 12.44 12.64
CA TYR A 818 -37.51 12.78 13.34
C TYR A 818 -37.54 12.34 14.82
N GLN A 819 -38.61 12.66 15.55
CA GLN A 819 -38.77 12.26 16.96
C GLN A 819 -38.81 10.73 17.12
N SER A 820 -39.54 10.04 16.24
CA SER A 820 -39.64 8.58 16.27
C SER A 820 -38.29 7.91 15.98
N LEU A 821 -37.57 8.34 14.94
CA LEU A 821 -36.23 7.82 14.65
C LEU A 821 -35.24 8.11 15.78
N SER A 822 -35.25 9.31 16.34
CA SER A 822 -34.35 9.69 17.43
C SER A 822 -34.60 8.86 18.71
N ALA A 823 -35.86 8.55 19.02
CA ALA A 823 -36.21 7.67 20.14
C ALA A 823 -35.84 6.20 19.86
N THR A 824 -36.07 5.72 18.64
CA THR A 824 -35.68 4.37 18.21
C THR A 824 -34.16 4.18 18.25
N LEU A 825 -33.40 5.19 17.83
CA LEU A 825 -31.93 5.16 17.86
C LEU A 825 -31.39 5.02 19.29
N GLY A 826 -31.83 5.88 20.22
CA GLY A 826 -31.40 5.80 21.62
C GLY A 826 -31.77 4.46 22.28
N HIS A 827 -32.92 3.87 21.92
CA HIS A 827 -33.28 2.52 22.33
C HIS A 827 -32.32 1.46 21.74
N GLN A 828 -32.07 1.48 20.42
CA GLN A 828 -31.20 0.49 19.77
C GLN A 828 -29.75 0.57 20.28
N ILE A 829 -29.22 1.78 20.50
CA ILE A 829 -27.89 1.97 21.08
C ILE A 829 -27.84 1.40 22.52
N SER A 830 -28.77 1.79 23.40
CA SER A 830 -28.81 1.27 24.78
C SER A 830 -29.08 -0.24 24.88
N ALA A 831 -29.82 -0.82 23.93
CA ALA A 831 -30.02 -2.26 23.76
C ALA A 831 -28.85 -2.98 23.07
N LYS A 832 -27.78 -2.27 22.69
CA LYS A 832 -26.60 -2.76 21.94
C LYS A 832 -26.93 -3.38 20.57
N GLN A 833 -28.06 -3.01 19.97
CA GLN A 833 -28.47 -3.41 18.60
C GLN A 833 -27.75 -2.54 17.56
N LEU A 834 -26.42 -2.57 17.57
CA LEU A 834 -25.57 -1.59 16.86
C LEU A 834 -25.77 -1.59 15.34
N ASP A 835 -26.03 -2.74 14.73
CA ASP A 835 -26.33 -2.84 13.29
C ASP A 835 -27.58 -2.05 12.88
N GLU A 836 -28.65 -2.16 13.67
CA GLU A 836 -29.88 -1.43 13.40
C GLU A 836 -29.73 0.06 13.76
N ALA A 837 -28.97 0.38 14.82
CA ALA A 837 -28.66 1.74 15.20
C ALA A 837 -27.95 2.51 14.07
N ILE A 838 -27.00 1.88 13.35
CA ILE A 838 -26.36 2.49 12.17
C ILE A 838 -27.41 2.80 11.09
N ALA A 839 -28.31 1.86 10.80
CA ALA A 839 -29.36 2.08 9.79
C ALA A 839 -30.30 3.23 10.20
N THR A 840 -30.75 3.27 11.46
CA THR A 840 -31.59 4.36 11.98
C THR A 840 -30.85 5.72 12.00
N ALA A 841 -29.55 5.72 12.29
CA ALA A 841 -28.70 6.92 12.22
C ALA A 841 -28.50 7.41 10.77
N GLU A 842 -28.36 6.51 9.80
CA GLU A 842 -28.34 6.82 8.37
C GLU A 842 -29.69 7.42 7.92
N SER A 843 -30.82 6.86 8.35
CA SER A 843 -32.15 7.44 8.09
C SER A 843 -32.25 8.88 8.61
N LEU A 844 -31.75 9.14 9.83
CA LEU A 844 -31.69 10.48 10.44
C LEU A 844 -30.76 11.44 9.69
N ALA A 845 -29.60 10.97 9.23
CA ALA A 845 -28.65 11.79 8.46
C ALA A 845 -29.23 12.18 7.10
N MET A 846 -29.90 11.26 6.39
CA MET A 846 -30.59 11.56 5.14
C MET A 846 -31.82 12.45 5.35
N LEU A 847 -32.57 12.28 6.45
CA LEU A 847 -33.67 13.18 6.81
C LEU A 847 -33.16 14.61 7.04
N ALA A 848 -32.07 14.77 7.81
CA ALA A 848 -31.45 16.07 8.06
C ALA A 848 -30.93 16.70 6.76
N TYR A 849 -30.28 15.91 5.90
CA TYR A 849 -29.81 16.34 4.59
C TYR A 849 -30.93 16.94 3.74
N LEU A 850 -32.07 16.24 3.64
CA LEU A 850 -33.19 16.61 2.77
C LEU A 850 -34.17 17.65 3.35
N THR A 851 -34.14 17.93 4.66
CA THR A 851 -35.11 18.83 5.32
C THR A 851 -34.53 20.14 5.84
N ALA A 852 -33.24 20.20 6.19
CA ALA A 852 -32.64 21.40 6.75
C ALA A 852 -32.43 22.48 5.67
N GLN A 853 -33.17 23.59 5.79
CA GLN A 853 -33.07 24.75 4.89
C GLN A 853 -31.86 25.64 5.20
N GLU A 854 -31.29 25.52 6.39
CA GLU A 854 -30.08 26.23 6.82
C GLU A 854 -28.84 25.33 6.71
N GLY A 855 -27.72 25.92 6.32
CA GLY A 855 -26.44 25.23 6.17
C GLY A 855 -25.29 26.21 6.01
N SER A 856 -24.09 25.83 6.46
CA SER A 856 -22.88 26.66 6.33
C SER A 856 -22.17 26.50 4.98
N GLU A 857 -22.60 25.53 4.18
CA GLU A 857 -21.96 25.10 2.94
C GLU A 857 -22.90 25.33 1.75
N PRO A 858 -22.37 25.58 0.53
CA PRO A 858 -23.19 25.92 -0.63
C PRO A 858 -24.09 24.76 -1.06
N THR A 859 -25.32 25.10 -1.43
CA THR A 859 -26.32 24.15 -1.96
C THR A 859 -26.92 24.66 -3.28
N SER A 860 -27.29 23.70 -4.12
CA SER A 860 -28.12 23.85 -5.32
C SER A 860 -29.46 23.13 -5.08
N GLU A 861 -30.45 23.34 -5.94
CA GLU A 861 -31.78 22.67 -5.86
C GLU A 861 -31.67 21.13 -5.88
N ALA A 862 -30.58 20.58 -6.44
CA ALA A 862 -30.26 19.16 -6.46
C ALA A 862 -29.51 18.65 -5.20
N GLN A 863 -29.20 19.50 -4.22
CA GLN A 863 -28.39 19.17 -3.04
C GLN A 863 -29.13 19.49 -1.73
N GLY A 864 -28.97 18.62 -0.74
CA GLY A 864 -29.35 18.87 0.65
C GLY A 864 -28.26 19.52 1.51
N SER A 865 -28.62 19.91 2.73
CA SER A 865 -27.71 20.52 3.72
C SER A 865 -26.76 19.47 4.31
N ILE A 866 -25.57 19.38 3.71
CA ILE A 866 -24.53 18.43 4.15
C ILE A 866 -24.05 18.72 5.59
N SER A 867 -24.03 19.98 6.01
CA SER A 867 -23.65 20.37 7.38
C SER A 867 -24.58 19.77 8.44
N ALA A 868 -25.90 19.81 8.20
CA ALA A 868 -26.89 19.25 9.13
C ALA A 868 -26.82 17.71 9.20
N ALA A 869 -26.56 17.05 8.06
CA ALA A 869 -26.38 15.60 8.01
C ALA A 869 -25.13 15.16 8.80
N MET A 870 -23.99 15.84 8.60
CA MET A 870 -22.74 15.53 9.30
C MET A 870 -22.83 15.80 10.82
N GLU A 871 -23.54 16.85 11.26
CA GLU A 871 -23.78 17.10 12.70
C GLU A 871 -24.47 15.91 13.38
N ARG A 872 -25.49 15.32 12.74
CA ARG A 872 -26.18 14.13 13.26
C ARG A 872 -25.25 12.91 13.32
N ILE A 873 -24.43 12.68 12.30
CA ILE A 873 -23.45 11.59 12.29
C ILE A 873 -22.41 11.77 13.41
N TRP A 874 -21.87 12.97 13.61
CA TRP A 874 -20.91 13.22 14.68
C TRP A 874 -21.54 13.12 16.08
N THR A 875 -22.81 13.47 16.23
CA THR A 875 -23.57 13.23 17.48
C THR A 875 -23.56 11.74 17.83
N VAL A 876 -23.95 10.87 16.89
CA VAL A 876 -23.97 9.41 17.10
C VAL A 876 -22.57 8.83 17.26
N SER A 877 -21.57 9.32 16.51
CA SER A 877 -20.16 8.96 16.69
C SER A 877 -19.68 9.25 18.11
N SER A 878 -20.01 10.42 18.67
CA SER A 878 -19.65 10.78 20.05
C SER A 878 -20.35 9.91 21.11
N GLU A 879 -21.61 9.52 20.88
CA GLU A 879 -22.34 8.60 21.77
C GLU A 879 -21.72 7.19 21.75
N LEU A 880 -21.40 6.66 20.56
CA LEU A 880 -20.69 5.39 20.42
C LEU A 880 -19.31 5.44 21.10
N CYS A 881 -18.58 6.55 20.98
CA CYS A 881 -17.31 6.73 21.68
C CYS A 881 -17.49 6.76 23.20
N ALA A 882 -18.51 7.45 23.72
CA ALA A 882 -18.81 7.52 25.15
C ALA A 882 -19.20 6.14 25.75
N GLN A 883 -19.79 5.25 24.95
CA GLN A 883 -20.15 3.88 25.35
C GLN A 883 -19.02 2.85 25.12
N GLY A 884 -17.80 3.30 24.83
CA GLY A 884 -16.65 2.42 24.62
C GLY A 884 -16.66 1.67 23.28
N GLN A 885 -17.57 2.02 22.35
CA GLN A 885 -17.59 1.50 20.98
C GLN A 885 -16.70 2.32 20.01
N ALA A 886 -15.80 3.15 20.56
CA ALA A 886 -14.80 3.87 19.78
C ALA A 886 -13.95 2.91 18.94
N LYS A 887 -13.77 3.23 17.66
CA LYS A 887 -12.99 2.43 16.68
C LYS A 887 -13.51 1.00 16.39
N SER A 888 -14.74 0.67 16.80
CA SER A 888 -15.42 -0.56 16.38
C SER A 888 -15.75 -0.58 14.87
N SER A 889 -15.96 -1.78 14.30
CA SER A 889 -16.45 -1.96 12.91
C SER A 889 -17.81 -1.30 12.66
N THR A 890 -18.66 -1.24 13.69
CA THR A 890 -19.96 -0.55 13.65
C THR A 890 -19.80 0.98 13.59
N HIS A 891 -18.85 1.53 14.34
CA HIS A 891 -18.45 2.93 14.23
C HIS A 891 -17.76 3.25 12.89
N GLU A 892 -17.01 2.31 12.30
CA GLU A 892 -16.41 2.45 10.96
C GLU A 892 -17.50 2.62 9.89
N ARG A 893 -18.53 1.76 9.93
CA ARG A 893 -19.67 1.79 9.01
C ARG A 893 -20.48 3.08 9.10
N LEU A 894 -20.67 3.65 10.29
CA LEU A 894 -21.30 4.96 10.46
C LEU A 894 -20.52 6.07 9.72
N LEU A 895 -19.19 6.05 9.77
CA LEU A 895 -18.36 7.02 9.06
C LEU A 895 -18.23 6.72 7.55
N GLN A 896 -18.43 5.46 7.12
CA GLN A 896 -18.58 5.11 5.69
C GLN A 896 -19.88 5.68 5.09
N VAL A 897 -21.00 5.67 5.83
CA VAL A 897 -22.23 6.38 5.43
C VAL A 897 -21.96 7.88 5.30
N ALA A 898 -21.21 8.47 6.24
CA ALA A 898 -20.80 9.87 6.18
C ALA A 898 -19.98 10.18 4.90
N ALA A 899 -19.01 9.33 4.59
CA ALA A 899 -18.18 9.46 3.39
C ALA A 899 -19.00 9.31 2.09
N ARG A 900 -20.01 8.43 2.07
CA ARG A 900 -20.97 8.30 0.97
C ARG A 900 -21.81 9.57 0.79
N LEU A 901 -22.34 10.16 1.87
CA LEU A 901 -23.09 11.43 1.83
C LEU A 901 -22.23 12.61 1.37
N LEU A 902 -20.99 12.70 1.85
CA LEU A 902 -20.02 13.73 1.42
C LEU A 902 -19.70 13.62 -0.08
N TYR A 903 -19.45 12.41 -0.59
CA TYR A 903 -19.25 12.18 -2.02
C TYR A 903 -20.51 12.47 -2.84
N TYR A 904 -21.68 11.98 -2.41
CA TYR A 904 -22.95 12.20 -3.09
C TYR A 904 -23.25 13.70 -3.23
N HIS A 905 -23.20 14.47 -2.13
CA HIS A 905 -23.43 15.93 -2.16
C HIS A 905 -22.46 16.64 -3.12
N ALA A 906 -21.19 16.26 -3.11
CA ALA A 906 -20.17 16.84 -3.99
C ALA A 906 -20.26 16.40 -5.47
N SER A 907 -20.94 15.28 -5.76
CA SER A 907 -21.25 14.84 -7.12
C SER A 907 -22.44 15.57 -7.76
N ARG A 908 -23.31 16.18 -6.94
CA ARG A 908 -24.62 16.72 -7.36
C ARG A 908 -24.64 18.24 -7.59
N GLY A 909 -23.58 18.97 -7.26
CA GLY A 909 -23.55 20.42 -7.40
C GLY A 909 -22.28 21.08 -6.84
N PRO A 910 -22.26 22.41 -6.65
CA PRO A 910 -21.13 23.11 -6.04
C PRO A 910 -20.88 22.62 -4.61
N PHE A 911 -19.62 22.47 -4.22
CA PHE A 911 -19.23 22.06 -2.88
C PHE A 911 -17.90 22.69 -2.47
N ARG A 912 -17.68 22.82 -1.15
CA ARG A 912 -16.43 23.36 -0.61
C ARG A 912 -15.44 22.24 -0.31
N ARG A 913 -14.41 22.09 -1.16
CA ARG A 913 -13.33 21.10 -0.98
C ARG A 913 -12.68 21.12 0.42
N ALA A 914 -12.56 22.31 1.03
CA ALA A 914 -12.04 22.43 2.40
C ALA A 914 -12.94 21.72 3.43
N TYR A 915 -14.25 21.96 3.41
CA TYR A 915 -15.18 21.29 4.32
C TYR A 915 -15.10 19.76 4.17
N LEU A 916 -15.17 19.24 2.94
CA LEU A 916 -15.03 17.81 2.67
C LEU A 916 -13.72 17.23 3.23
N ARG A 917 -12.59 17.89 2.98
CA ARG A 917 -11.27 17.48 3.50
C ARG A 917 -11.26 17.47 5.03
N ASP A 918 -11.81 18.50 5.67
CA ASP A 918 -11.76 18.70 7.12
C ASP A 918 -12.73 17.77 7.86
N GLN A 919 -13.80 17.29 7.21
CA GLN A 919 -14.61 16.15 7.69
C GLN A 919 -13.85 14.82 7.52
N LEU A 920 -13.25 14.58 6.34
CA LEU A 920 -12.56 13.32 6.03
C LEU A 920 -11.26 13.12 6.84
N SER A 921 -10.58 14.19 7.26
CA SER A 921 -9.44 14.07 8.18
C SER A 921 -9.84 13.51 9.54
N GLN A 922 -10.98 13.93 10.10
CA GLN A 922 -11.50 13.39 11.35
C GLN A 922 -11.84 11.89 11.22
N CYS A 923 -12.40 11.47 10.08
CA CYS A 923 -12.61 10.05 9.79
C CYS A 923 -11.29 9.25 9.71
N ILE A 924 -10.23 9.84 9.14
CA ILE A 924 -8.89 9.22 9.04
C ILE A 924 -8.18 9.19 10.41
N GLU A 925 -8.36 10.19 11.27
CA GLU A 925 -7.81 10.19 12.64
C GLU A 925 -8.43 9.10 13.52
N LEU A 926 -9.72 8.79 13.30
CA LEU A 926 -10.42 7.69 13.96
C LEU A 926 -10.07 6.33 13.35
N PHE A 927 -10.04 6.22 12.02
CA PHE A 927 -9.73 4.99 11.28
C PHE A 927 -8.57 5.16 10.27
N PRO A 928 -7.31 5.20 10.73
CA PRO A 928 -6.14 5.51 9.89
C PRO A 928 -5.82 4.52 8.76
N ARG A 929 -6.46 3.34 8.76
CA ARG A 929 -6.28 2.30 7.73
C ARG A 929 -7.43 2.24 6.72
N ASN A 930 -8.50 3.04 6.88
CA ASN A 930 -9.66 2.97 6.00
C ASN A 930 -9.35 3.60 4.62
N THR A 931 -9.32 2.75 3.59
CA THR A 931 -8.96 3.12 2.22
C THR A 931 -10.02 3.98 1.50
N ILE A 932 -11.30 3.92 1.90
CA ILE A 932 -12.35 4.82 1.37
C ILE A 932 -12.07 6.25 1.81
N PHE A 933 -11.80 6.48 3.09
CA PHE A 933 -11.53 7.83 3.62
C PHE A 933 -10.26 8.42 3.01
N LEU A 934 -9.17 7.66 2.95
CA LEU A 934 -7.92 8.08 2.30
C LEU A 934 -8.13 8.46 0.82
N SER A 935 -8.92 7.68 0.08
CA SER A 935 -9.19 7.90 -1.34
C SER A 935 -10.04 9.14 -1.60
N LEU A 936 -11.11 9.34 -0.83
CA LEU A 936 -11.96 10.52 -0.94
C LEU A 936 -11.24 11.79 -0.46
N PHE A 937 -10.37 11.68 0.55
CA PHE A 937 -9.52 12.79 1.02
C PHE A 937 -8.50 13.21 -0.06
N SER A 938 -7.86 12.25 -0.73
CA SER A 938 -6.97 12.49 -1.87
C SER A 938 -7.69 13.03 -3.10
N TRP A 939 -8.99 12.81 -3.24
CA TRP A 939 -9.80 13.37 -4.32
C TRP A 939 -10.28 14.80 -4.02
N ALA A 940 -10.68 15.06 -2.77
CA ALA A 940 -11.06 16.40 -2.31
C ALA A 940 -9.87 17.39 -2.38
N SER A 941 -8.68 16.92 -2.04
CA SER A 941 -7.44 17.71 -1.99
C SER A 941 -6.90 18.11 -3.37
N THR A 942 -6.65 19.40 -3.55
CA THR A 942 -5.99 19.96 -4.74
C THR A 942 -4.48 20.03 -4.53
N THR A 943 -3.70 19.69 -5.56
CA THR A 943 -2.22 19.56 -5.47
C THR A 943 -1.46 20.82 -5.90
N PHE A 944 -2.15 21.96 -6.08
CA PHE A 944 -1.54 23.24 -6.49
C PHE A 944 -0.86 24.03 -5.34
N GLY A 945 -0.72 23.43 -4.15
CA GLY A 945 -0.01 24.02 -3.01
C GLY A 945 1.47 23.63 -2.95
N ILE A 946 2.25 24.39 -2.17
CA ILE A 946 3.60 23.94 -1.75
C ILE A 946 3.45 22.82 -0.70
N ASP A 947 2.47 22.96 0.19
CA ASP A 947 2.10 21.96 1.19
C ASP A 947 1.07 20.98 0.61
N ASP A 948 1.37 19.69 0.68
CA ASP A 948 0.51 18.60 0.23
C ASP A 948 -0.22 17.97 1.43
N PRO A 949 -1.54 18.20 1.60
CA PRO A 949 -2.28 17.71 2.77
C PRO A 949 -2.38 16.18 2.81
N VAL A 950 -2.26 15.49 1.67
CA VAL A 950 -2.29 14.02 1.60
C VAL A 950 -0.96 13.46 2.11
N ARG A 951 0.17 14.01 1.66
CA ARG A 951 1.50 13.68 2.21
C ARG A 951 1.60 14.03 3.70
N ASP A 952 0.88 15.04 4.17
CA ASP A 952 0.84 15.40 5.58
C ASP A 952 0.04 14.41 6.43
N ILE A 953 -1.20 14.06 6.05
CA ILE A 953 -2.01 13.12 6.82
C ILE A 953 -1.44 11.70 6.77
N LEU A 954 -0.81 11.30 5.64
CA LEU A 954 -0.07 10.06 5.54
C LEU A 954 1.10 10.02 6.53
N ARG A 955 1.93 11.08 6.60
CA ARG A 955 3.07 11.15 7.54
C ARG A 955 2.66 11.26 9.01
N LYS A 956 1.63 12.05 9.32
CA LYS A 956 1.21 12.38 10.69
C LYS A 956 0.31 11.31 11.31
N VAL A 957 -0.47 10.60 10.50
CA VAL A 957 -1.51 9.66 10.99
C VAL A 957 -1.30 8.26 10.44
N ALA A 958 -1.43 8.07 9.12
CA ALA A 958 -1.62 6.73 8.52
C ALA A 958 -0.35 5.86 8.43
N LEU A 959 0.85 6.45 8.35
CA LEU A 959 2.14 5.76 8.24
C LEU A 959 2.97 5.80 9.54
N THR A 960 2.33 6.10 10.67
CA THR A 960 2.96 5.99 12.00
C THR A 960 3.07 4.51 12.43
N ASN A 961 4.03 4.16 13.27
CA ASN A 961 4.34 2.75 13.60
C ASN A 961 3.15 1.93 14.15
N ALA A 962 2.14 2.57 14.75
CA ALA A 962 0.92 1.89 15.21
C ALA A 962 -0.12 1.66 14.07
N ASN A 963 -0.16 2.57 13.10
CA ASN A 963 -1.16 2.55 12.02
C ASN A 963 -0.63 1.92 10.73
N ASP A 964 0.69 1.80 10.59
CA ASP A 964 1.33 1.30 9.38
C ASP A 964 0.81 -0.09 8.97
N SER A 965 0.56 -0.23 7.68
CA SER A 965 -0.09 -1.40 7.08
C SER A 965 0.16 -1.40 5.57
N ILE A 966 0.10 -2.58 4.95
CA ILE A 966 0.39 -2.72 3.53
C ILE A 966 -0.63 -1.93 2.69
N SER A 967 -1.91 -1.90 3.08
CA SER A 967 -2.94 -1.03 2.50
C SER A 967 -2.52 0.44 2.47
N ASN A 968 -2.03 0.99 3.59
CA ASN A 968 -1.62 2.39 3.66
C ASN A 968 -0.34 2.67 2.83
N ARG A 969 0.58 1.71 2.76
CA ARG A 969 1.80 1.82 1.94
C ARG A 969 1.50 1.72 0.44
N VAL A 970 0.66 0.77 0.01
CA VAL A 970 0.17 0.65 -1.37
C VAL A 970 -0.63 1.89 -1.77
N PHE A 971 -1.47 2.43 -0.89
CA PHE A 971 -2.16 3.70 -1.12
C PHE A 971 -1.17 4.86 -1.32
N ALA A 972 -0.15 5.00 -0.46
CA ALA A 972 0.86 6.04 -0.61
C ALA A 972 1.66 5.91 -1.93
N ILE A 973 1.96 4.69 -2.38
CA ILE A 973 2.62 4.45 -3.68
C ILE A 973 1.66 4.76 -4.84
N ARG A 974 0.38 4.37 -4.77
CA ARG A 974 -0.66 4.74 -5.75
C ARG A 974 -0.82 6.26 -5.86
N TYR A 975 -0.79 6.99 -4.74
CA TYR A 975 -0.81 8.45 -4.74
C TYR A 975 0.40 9.03 -5.47
N GLU A 976 1.62 8.56 -5.17
CA GLU A 976 2.84 9.02 -5.85
C GLU A 976 2.95 8.54 -7.32
N LEU A 977 2.26 7.47 -7.72
CA LEU A 977 2.10 7.10 -9.13
C LEU A 977 1.20 8.08 -9.90
N GLN A 978 0.13 8.59 -9.25
CA GLN A 978 -0.89 9.43 -9.89
C GLN A 978 -0.66 10.94 -9.77
N ARG A 979 0.11 11.39 -8.76
CA ARG A 979 0.37 12.80 -8.42
C ARG A 979 1.86 13.15 -8.31
N GLY A 980 2.72 12.14 -8.21
CA GLY A 980 4.16 12.31 -8.02
C GLY A 980 4.94 12.32 -9.34
N ASN A 981 6.23 12.00 -9.22
CA ASN A 981 7.12 11.75 -10.34
C ASN A 981 7.88 10.45 -10.11
N VAL A 982 8.58 9.95 -11.13
CA VAL A 982 9.30 8.65 -11.09
C VAL A 982 10.19 8.48 -9.85
N TYR A 983 10.83 9.55 -9.35
CA TYR A 983 11.67 9.49 -8.16
C TYR A 983 10.89 9.60 -6.84
N SER A 984 9.76 10.30 -6.77
CA SER A 984 8.91 10.31 -5.56
C SER A 984 8.14 9.01 -5.41
N THR A 985 7.70 8.40 -6.52
CA THR A 985 7.21 7.01 -6.53
C THR A 985 8.31 6.03 -6.09
N GLN A 986 9.55 6.18 -6.59
CA GLN A 986 10.66 5.34 -6.14
C GLN A 986 10.90 5.50 -4.63
N ALA A 987 10.86 6.73 -4.09
CA ALA A 987 11.00 6.99 -2.67
C ALA A 987 9.84 6.44 -1.83
N ALA A 988 8.62 6.32 -2.38
CA ALA A 988 7.51 5.65 -1.72
C ALA A 988 7.71 4.13 -1.64
N PHE A 989 8.18 3.49 -2.73
CA PHE A 989 8.55 2.07 -2.72
C PHE A 989 9.68 1.78 -1.71
N GLU A 990 10.78 2.54 -1.74
CA GLU A 990 11.89 2.35 -0.79
C GLU A 990 11.40 2.52 0.67
N ARG A 991 10.67 3.60 0.99
CA ARG A 991 10.12 3.82 2.34
C ARG A 991 9.15 2.74 2.79
N ALA A 992 8.43 2.08 1.88
CA ALA A 992 7.58 0.94 2.22
C ALA A 992 8.41 -0.30 2.56
N LEU A 993 9.40 -0.62 1.73
CA LEU A 993 10.26 -1.81 1.88
C LEU A 993 11.28 -1.66 3.03
N ASP A 994 11.60 -0.44 3.43
CA ASP A 994 12.31 -0.15 4.68
C ASP A 994 11.44 -0.48 5.92
N SER A 995 10.10 -0.47 5.83
CA SER A 995 9.21 -0.87 6.93
C SER A 995 9.09 -2.40 7.04
N PRO A 996 9.11 -2.98 8.25
CA PRO A 996 8.85 -4.42 8.43
C PRO A 996 7.46 -4.85 7.94
N THR A 997 6.50 -3.93 7.78
CA THR A 997 5.14 -4.24 7.29
C THR A 997 5.12 -4.66 5.81
N CYS A 998 6.05 -4.20 4.98
CA CYS A 998 6.07 -4.52 3.55
C CYS A 998 7.35 -5.24 3.08
N ARG A 999 8.42 -5.24 3.87
CA ARG A 999 9.72 -5.84 3.50
C ARG A 999 9.62 -7.32 3.11
N SER A 1000 8.72 -8.06 3.78
CA SER A 1000 8.42 -9.47 3.56
C SER A 1000 7.38 -9.75 2.47
N ASN A 1001 6.68 -8.75 1.93
CA ASN A 1001 5.58 -9.00 1.00
C ASN A 1001 6.08 -9.08 -0.46
N PRO A 1002 5.96 -10.24 -1.13
CA PRO A 1002 6.53 -10.42 -2.46
C PRO A 1002 5.85 -9.60 -3.54
N ASP A 1003 4.54 -9.33 -3.44
CA ASP A 1003 3.82 -8.56 -4.45
C ASP A 1003 4.27 -7.08 -4.50
N VAL A 1004 4.62 -6.47 -3.36
CA VAL A 1004 5.22 -5.13 -3.35
C VAL A 1004 6.58 -5.11 -4.06
N TRP A 1005 7.42 -6.15 -3.86
CA TRP A 1005 8.68 -6.30 -4.59
C TRP A 1005 8.46 -6.51 -6.10
N ARG A 1006 7.56 -7.42 -6.49
CA ARG A 1006 7.20 -7.68 -7.90
C ARG A 1006 6.72 -6.40 -8.59
N CYS A 1007 5.90 -5.61 -7.91
CA CYS A 1007 5.48 -4.28 -8.37
C CYS A 1007 6.68 -3.31 -8.50
N TYR A 1008 7.58 -3.22 -7.50
CA TYR A 1008 8.73 -2.30 -7.59
C TYR A 1008 9.73 -2.70 -8.71
N ILE A 1009 9.92 -4.00 -8.97
CA ILE A 1009 10.71 -4.51 -10.09
C ILE A 1009 10.08 -4.06 -11.42
N LYS A 1010 8.77 -4.29 -11.59
CA LYS A 1010 8.02 -3.92 -12.81
C LYS A 1010 8.00 -2.42 -13.05
N PHE A 1011 7.78 -1.63 -11.99
CA PHE A 1011 7.93 -0.17 -12.03
C PHE A 1011 9.32 0.24 -12.53
N SER A 1012 10.37 -0.29 -11.89
CA SER A 1012 11.75 0.06 -12.21
C SER A 1012 12.13 -0.34 -13.64
N TYR A 1013 11.66 -1.50 -14.12
CA TYR A 1013 11.90 -1.99 -15.47
C TYR A 1013 11.18 -1.16 -16.55
N ALA A 1014 9.94 -0.75 -16.29
CA ALA A 1014 9.12 0.04 -17.20
C ALA A 1014 9.56 1.51 -17.31
N ARG A 1015 10.04 2.12 -16.21
CA ARG A 1015 10.54 3.51 -16.22
C ARG A 1015 12.00 3.55 -16.70
N GLN A 1016 12.24 4.14 -17.88
CA GLN A 1016 13.58 4.23 -18.50
C GLN A 1016 14.68 4.74 -17.56
N GLN A 1017 14.35 5.68 -16.66
CA GLN A 1017 15.25 6.30 -15.70
C GLN A 1017 15.69 5.37 -14.55
N LEU A 1018 14.97 4.26 -14.33
CA LEU A 1018 15.19 3.31 -13.23
C LEU A 1018 15.52 1.88 -13.72
N ARG A 1019 15.49 1.63 -15.04
CA ARG A 1019 15.65 0.29 -15.63
C ARG A 1019 16.95 -0.42 -15.21
N SER A 1020 18.03 0.31 -14.98
CA SER A 1020 19.29 -0.22 -14.46
C SER A 1020 19.24 -0.66 -12.98
N LYS A 1021 18.28 -0.15 -12.19
CA LYS A 1021 18.07 -0.55 -10.79
C LYS A 1021 17.19 -1.79 -10.65
N ALA A 1022 16.38 -2.13 -11.66
CA ALA A 1022 15.38 -3.22 -11.54
C ALA A 1022 16.00 -4.57 -11.12
N LYS A 1023 17.24 -4.83 -11.56
CA LYS A 1023 18.07 -5.99 -11.19
C LYS A 1023 18.57 -5.96 -9.73
N ASP A 1024 18.98 -4.80 -9.21
CA ASP A 1024 19.31 -4.63 -7.78
C ASP A 1024 18.06 -4.80 -6.90
N VAL A 1025 16.93 -4.20 -7.31
CA VAL A 1025 15.64 -4.36 -6.63
C VAL A 1025 15.20 -5.83 -6.60
N PHE A 1026 15.40 -6.58 -7.68
CA PHE A 1026 15.12 -8.02 -7.71
C PHE A 1026 16.00 -8.81 -6.73
N PHE A 1027 17.32 -8.61 -6.74
CA PHE A 1027 18.20 -9.33 -5.80
C PHE A 1027 18.00 -8.89 -4.34
N ARG A 1028 17.51 -7.66 -4.08
CA ARG A 1028 17.03 -7.23 -2.75
C ARG A 1028 15.74 -7.95 -2.35
N GLY A 1029 14.78 -8.07 -3.28
CA GLY A 1029 13.54 -8.82 -3.06
C GLY A 1029 13.80 -10.29 -2.76
N LEU A 1030 14.61 -10.97 -3.57
CA LEU A 1030 14.95 -12.39 -3.37
C LEU A 1030 15.68 -12.66 -2.04
N ARG A 1031 16.34 -11.65 -1.45
CA ARG A 1031 16.94 -11.75 -0.10
C ARG A 1031 15.92 -11.69 1.04
N HIS A 1032 14.80 -10.99 0.82
CA HIS A 1032 13.76 -10.73 1.83
C HIS A 1032 12.46 -11.53 1.63
N CYS A 1033 12.25 -12.11 0.45
CA CYS A 1033 11.17 -13.06 0.14
C CYS A 1033 11.74 -14.32 -0.57
N PRO A 1034 12.75 -15.01 -0.02
CA PRO A 1034 13.39 -16.19 -0.63
C PRO A 1034 12.46 -17.38 -0.84
N TRP A 1035 11.29 -17.35 -0.20
CA TRP A 1035 10.22 -18.34 -0.29
C TRP A 1035 9.25 -18.13 -1.46
N SER A 1036 9.26 -16.97 -2.14
CA SER A 1036 8.26 -16.67 -3.16
C SER A 1036 8.72 -17.06 -4.57
N LYS A 1037 8.13 -18.14 -5.09
CA LYS A 1037 8.36 -18.63 -6.46
C LYS A 1037 7.98 -17.59 -7.52
N GLU A 1038 6.82 -16.93 -7.36
CA GLU A 1038 6.35 -15.88 -8.28
C GLU A 1038 7.24 -14.63 -8.31
N LEU A 1039 8.00 -14.35 -7.24
CA LEU A 1039 9.03 -13.31 -7.24
C LEU A 1039 10.28 -13.75 -8.00
N ALA A 1040 10.76 -14.98 -7.76
CA ALA A 1040 11.93 -15.53 -8.45
C ALA A 1040 11.70 -15.66 -9.98
N LEU A 1041 10.48 -16.04 -10.40
CA LEU A 1041 10.09 -16.12 -11.81
C LEU A 1041 10.10 -14.77 -12.55
N GLU A 1042 10.11 -13.62 -11.86
CA GLU A 1042 10.30 -12.32 -12.52
C GLU A 1042 11.68 -12.18 -13.20
N ALA A 1043 12.66 -13.01 -12.84
CA ALA A 1043 13.93 -13.13 -13.55
C ALA A 1043 13.73 -13.56 -15.01
N TYR A 1044 12.91 -14.58 -15.24
CA TYR A 1044 12.68 -15.21 -16.55
C TYR A 1044 11.60 -14.50 -17.38
N THR A 1045 10.74 -13.70 -16.73
CA THR A 1045 9.62 -13.04 -17.41
C THR A 1045 9.77 -11.54 -17.57
N THR A 1046 10.14 -10.81 -16.51
CA THR A 1046 10.33 -9.35 -16.57
C THR A 1046 11.79 -8.98 -16.89
N LEU A 1047 12.76 -9.65 -16.27
CA LEU A 1047 14.18 -9.23 -16.29
C LEU A 1047 15.08 -9.99 -17.26
N VAL A 1048 14.57 -10.98 -18.00
CA VAL A 1048 15.37 -11.88 -18.86
C VAL A 1048 16.23 -11.13 -19.90
N SER A 1049 15.75 -9.99 -20.39
CA SER A 1049 16.49 -9.07 -21.28
C SER A 1049 17.58 -8.19 -20.62
N VAL A 1050 17.82 -8.35 -19.32
CA VAL A 1050 18.69 -7.49 -18.47
C VAL A 1050 19.65 -8.30 -17.59
N MET A 1051 19.34 -9.58 -17.35
CA MET A 1051 20.21 -10.55 -16.67
C MET A 1051 21.02 -11.35 -17.69
N ASP A 1052 22.15 -11.90 -17.28
CA ASP A 1052 22.92 -12.84 -18.11
C ASP A 1052 22.61 -14.32 -17.76
N GLU A 1053 23.10 -15.25 -18.59
CA GLU A 1053 22.89 -16.69 -18.39
C GLU A 1053 23.38 -17.18 -17.03
N PHE A 1054 24.51 -16.67 -16.53
CA PHE A 1054 25.06 -17.08 -15.24
C PHE A 1054 24.15 -16.63 -14.09
N GLU A 1055 23.62 -15.41 -14.16
CA GLU A 1055 22.66 -14.90 -13.19
C GLU A 1055 21.31 -15.63 -13.24
N LEU A 1056 20.81 -15.98 -14.42
CA LEU A 1056 19.60 -16.80 -14.57
C LEU A 1056 19.80 -18.19 -13.96
N ARG A 1057 20.87 -18.92 -14.35
CA ARG A 1057 21.26 -20.19 -13.71
C ARG A 1057 21.44 -20.06 -12.19
N SER A 1058 22.00 -18.95 -11.72
CA SER A 1058 22.14 -18.67 -10.28
C SER A 1058 20.78 -18.51 -9.58
N VAL A 1059 19.75 -17.95 -10.24
CA VAL A 1059 18.38 -17.92 -9.71
C VAL A 1059 17.77 -19.32 -9.68
N PHE A 1060 17.92 -20.13 -10.75
CA PHE A 1060 17.48 -21.53 -10.76
C PHE A 1060 18.08 -22.34 -9.60
N ASN A 1061 19.41 -22.25 -9.45
CA ASN A 1061 20.14 -22.92 -8.37
C ASN A 1061 19.71 -22.40 -6.98
N THR A 1062 19.32 -21.13 -6.86
CA THR A 1062 18.78 -20.57 -5.61
C THR A 1062 17.38 -21.14 -5.29
N MET A 1063 16.47 -21.24 -6.27
CA MET A 1063 15.15 -21.85 -6.07
C MET A 1063 15.28 -23.32 -5.64
N SER A 1064 16.11 -24.07 -6.36
CA SER A 1064 16.37 -25.50 -6.11
C SER A 1064 17.01 -25.75 -4.75
N SER A 1065 18.10 -25.05 -4.42
CA SER A 1065 18.81 -25.19 -3.13
C SER A 1065 18.06 -24.61 -1.91
N LYS A 1066 16.90 -23.98 -2.14
CA LYS A 1066 15.95 -23.55 -1.11
C LYS A 1066 14.68 -24.40 -1.00
N GLY A 1067 14.56 -25.43 -1.85
CA GLY A 1067 13.42 -26.35 -1.86
C GLY A 1067 12.11 -25.71 -2.33
N LEU A 1068 12.17 -24.69 -3.19
CA LEU A 1068 10.96 -24.21 -3.87
C LEU A 1068 10.50 -25.26 -4.89
N ARG A 1069 9.20 -25.40 -5.11
CA ARG A 1069 8.66 -26.31 -6.13
C ARG A 1069 9.13 -25.84 -7.51
N ILE A 1070 9.67 -26.76 -8.31
CA ILE A 1070 9.97 -26.58 -9.74
C ILE A 1070 9.33 -27.77 -10.44
N HIS A 1071 8.70 -27.55 -11.60
CA HIS A 1071 8.10 -28.60 -12.42
C HIS A 1071 9.06 -28.98 -13.55
N VAL A 1072 9.50 -27.98 -14.32
CA VAL A 1072 10.34 -28.17 -15.50
C VAL A 1072 11.82 -27.97 -15.13
N ASP A 1073 12.65 -29.02 -15.23
CA ASP A 1073 14.09 -28.86 -15.05
C ASP A 1073 14.71 -27.96 -16.14
N LEU A 1074 15.54 -27.01 -15.74
CA LEU A 1074 16.11 -26.02 -16.65
C LEU A 1074 17.23 -26.61 -17.54
N ASP A 1075 18.10 -27.47 -17.00
CA ASP A 1075 19.21 -28.01 -17.78
C ASP A 1075 18.72 -29.10 -18.75
N GLU A 1076 17.70 -29.89 -18.40
CA GLU A 1076 17.02 -30.75 -19.37
C GLU A 1076 16.30 -29.94 -20.45
N PHE A 1077 15.49 -28.93 -20.09
CA PHE A 1077 14.77 -28.11 -21.08
C PHE A 1077 15.74 -27.43 -22.06
N LEU A 1078 16.88 -26.91 -21.56
CA LEU A 1078 17.96 -26.40 -22.41
C LEU A 1078 18.58 -27.51 -23.28
N ALA A 1079 18.80 -28.71 -22.75
CA ALA A 1079 19.35 -29.84 -23.52
C ALA A 1079 18.38 -30.41 -24.56
N GLN A 1080 17.06 -30.26 -24.38
CA GLN A 1080 16.05 -30.57 -25.39
C GLN A 1080 16.03 -29.48 -26.48
N HIS A 1081 15.93 -28.20 -26.11
CA HIS A 1081 15.86 -27.08 -27.06
C HIS A 1081 17.16 -26.87 -27.87
N ASN A 1082 18.31 -27.37 -27.42
CA ASN A 1082 19.55 -27.39 -28.22
C ASN A 1082 19.61 -28.53 -29.27
N LYS A 1083 18.63 -29.43 -29.33
CA LYS A 1083 18.52 -30.50 -30.33
C LYS A 1083 17.56 -30.16 -31.49
N THR A 1084 16.87 -29.02 -31.41
CA THR A 1084 15.82 -28.55 -32.34
C THR A 1084 16.22 -27.27 -33.06
#